data_AF-A0A2I1BTV9-F1
#
_entry.id   AF-A0A2I1BTV9-F1
#
_cell.length_a   1.000
_cell.length_b   1.000
_cell.length_c   1.000
_cell.angle_alpha   90.00
_cell.angle_beta   90.00
_cell.angle_gamma   90.00
#
_symmetry.space_group_name_H-M   'P 1'
#
loop_
_entity.id
_entity.type
_entity.pdbx_description
1 polymer ?
#
loop_
_entity_poly.entity_id
_entity_poly.type
_entity_poly.pdbx_seq_one_letter_code
_entity_poly.pdbx_strand_id
1 'polypeptide(L)'
;MRFLWVSGVSLLASCAHAQTFQRLGGCPTLGCVFPPDQADFLPGQYFDIRLEVHSPVNGSEARTGVPDPDFKFTIAKKGKKPVPVTKYFDIEEPKLERWNFTWYEDLFAEDANTPSLVNVTSKAYRRVALYEPGEYEATLTYYGNQTTTANWLVRDLSKKRRAKNVILFVGDGMTTNMITAARLIAHRSINGKYMTKMQLDKFPVLGHQMTHSMDSFITDSANSATALYAGHKTTVNALNVYVDSSEDPFDDPKFENIAEIFRRRYPGAGIGIVSTAFLADATPAGLAAHTSDRGEYEHVIDAYYEGLTEYEWTSLEGPDVIFGAGAENFLKSKDASRDYYGLFAEKGYSISWNNTALHASPNNTKALGVFQTSNLATWLDRNVYQSNLQNKTNYPDGSGRDAEDLPGLKDMTLKAIDVLNARHRKDGWFLMSEAASIDKQMHSLDYDRSLGELLELDDTVRATIEKLKALGQLDDTLIIVTADHGHGFDVTGSVDTEYLNAQSEDRQKRRAIGVYEQSGLSQYTVAGANTLRYSEGVHFPARWDPRYTLHSGTVAFPDRRENYQVHASGPRTPATGSKTNYYANYKDAVTGFLINGTLPVDASQGVHSLTDVPVFAQGPCQELFGGVYNSIDIFFNMAECLGLAQTKKPKGK
;
A
#
# COMPACT_ATOMS: atom_id res chain seq x y z
N MET A 1 49.39 -58.73 -10.46
CA MET A 1 49.27 -57.41 -9.79
C MET A 1 47.84 -56.91 -9.98
N ARG A 2 47.01 -57.00 -8.94
CA ARG A 2 45.71 -56.32 -8.84
C ARG A 2 45.89 -55.28 -7.74
N PHE A 3 45.71 -54.00 -8.05
CA PHE A 3 45.67 -52.93 -7.06
C PHE A 3 44.28 -52.31 -7.07
N LEU A 4 43.68 -52.27 -5.88
CA LEU A 4 42.47 -51.53 -5.54
C LEU A 4 42.76 -50.03 -5.62
N TRP A 5 41.81 -49.25 -6.14
CA TRP A 5 41.61 -47.85 -5.77
C TRP A 5 40.16 -47.62 -5.39
N VAL A 6 39.96 -47.25 -4.12
CA VAL A 6 38.71 -46.83 -3.51
C VAL A 6 38.45 -45.38 -3.92
N SER A 7 37.29 -45.09 -4.51
CA SER A 7 36.85 -43.73 -4.80
C SER A 7 36.04 -43.21 -3.62
N GLY A 8 36.61 -42.26 -2.87
CA GLY A 8 35.89 -41.48 -1.87
C GLY A 8 35.15 -40.33 -2.55
N VAL A 9 33.82 -40.41 -2.60
CA VAL A 9 32.96 -39.28 -2.96
C VAL A 9 32.74 -38.45 -1.70
N SER A 10 33.34 -37.27 -1.65
CA SER A 10 33.03 -36.26 -0.64
C SER A 10 31.71 -35.59 -1.03
N LEU A 11 30.61 -35.97 -0.36
CA LEU A 11 29.37 -35.22 -0.36
C LEU A 11 29.57 -33.95 0.48
N LEU A 12 29.90 -32.84 -0.18
CA LEU A 12 29.69 -31.51 0.36
C LEU A 12 28.20 -31.20 0.22
N ALA A 13 27.41 -31.54 1.23
CA ALA A 13 26.07 -30.99 1.39
C ALA A 13 26.24 -29.50 1.73
N SER A 14 26.20 -28.65 0.71
CA SER A 14 25.92 -27.23 0.91
C SER A 14 24.49 -27.13 1.42
N CYS A 15 24.31 -26.93 2.72
CA CYS A 15 23.05 -26.44 3.28
C CYS A 15 22.83 -25.04 2.72
N ALA A 16 22.24 -24.95 1.53
CA ALA A 16 21.62 -23.72 1.09
C ALA A 16 20.38 -23.56 1.95
N HIS A 17 20.46 -22.76 3.01
CA HIS A 17 19.25 -22.30 3.69
C HIS A 17 18.39 -21.59 2.64
N ALA A 18 17.18 -22.09 2.42
CA ALA A 18 16.26 -21.50 1.46
C ALA A 18 15.94 -20.07 1.95
N GLN A 19 16.50 -19.06 1.30
CA GLN A 19 16.30 -17.65 1.67
C GLN A 19 14.82 -17.21 1.67
N THR A 20 13.93 -18.00 1.06
CA THR A 20 12.50 -17.73 0.92
C THR A 20 11.65 -18.27 2.08
N PHE A 21 12.10 -19.30 2.78
CA PHE A 21 11.43 -19.82 3.98
C PHE A 21 12.23 -19.33 5.16
N GLN A 22 11.82 -18.19 5.70
CA GLN A 22 12.41 -17.62 6.90
C GLN A 22 11.48 -17.93 8.06
N ARG A 23 12.03 -18.19 9.26
CA ARG A 23 11.20 -18.27 10.47
C ARG A 23 10.36 -17.02 10.66
N LEU A 24 11.00 -15.87 10.47
CA LEU A 24 10.44 -14.55 10.70
C LEU A 24 11.34 -13.50 10.03
N GLY A 25 10.74 -12.54 9.32
CA GLY A 25 11.46 -11.57 8.48
C GLY A 25 12.55 -10.76 9.19
N GLY A 26 12.30 -10.34 10.44
CA GLY A 26 13.27 -9.58 11.25
C GLY A 26 14.13 -10.44 12.19
N CYS A 27 14.11 -11.77 12.05
CA CYS A 27 14.87 -12.67 12.92
C CYS A 27 15.83 -13.60 12.14
N PRO A 28 17.05 -13.13 11.83
CA PRO A 28 17.99 -13.90 11.02
C PRO A 28 18.70 -15.04 11.77
N THR A 29 18.60 -15.10 13.10
CA THR A 29 19.27 -16.10 13.94
C THR A 29 18.30 -16.65 15.00
N LEU A 30 18.80 -17.13 16.14
CA LEU A 30 17.98 -17.58 17.27
C LEU A 30 17.63 -16.45 18.24
N GLY A 31 18.27 -15.28 18.14
CA GLY A 31 17.93 -14.10 18.93
C GLY A 31 17.37 -13.02 18.02
N CYS A 32 16.10 -12.65 18.22
CA CYS A 32 15.40 -11.66 17.42
C CYS A 32 15.38 -10.32 18.16
N VAL A 33 15.61 -9.22 17.43
CA VAL A 33 15.48 -7.86 17.93
C VAL A 33 14.53 -7.12 17.00
N PHE A 34 13.41 -6.66 17.53
CA PHE A 34 12.50 -5.75 16.86
C PHE A 34 12.53 -4.42 17.61
N PRO A 35 12.78 -3.27 16.96
CA PRO A 35 13.04 -3.08 15.53
C PRO A 35 14.33 -3.77 15.03
N PRO A 36 14.36 -4.32 13.80
CA PRO A 36 15.50 -5.07 13.30
C PRO A 36 16.70 -4.17 12.99
N ASP A 37 17.81 -4.80 12.59
CA ASP A 37 19.01 -4.10 12.10
C ASP A 37 18.66 -3.18 10.92
N GLN A 38 19.36 -2.05 10.81
CA GLN A 38 19.15 -1.00 9.80
C GLN A 38 17.78 -0.29 9.88
N ALA A 39 17.10 -0.32 11.03
CA ALA A 39 15.92 0.51 11.25
C ALA A 39 16.28 2.00 11.44
N ASP A 40 15.50 2.88 10.81
CA ASP A 40 15.67 4.32 10.87
C ASP A 40 14.59 4.96 11.73
N PHE A 41 14.91 6.00 12.50
CA PHE A 41 13.97 6.65 13.40
C PHE A 41 13.93 8.15 13.19
N LEU A 42 12.72 8.70 13.25
CA LEU A 42 12.52 10.12 13.45
C LEU A 42 12.82 10.45 14.92
N PRO A 43 13.60 11.51 15.23
CA PRO A 43 13.82 11.91 16.62
C PRO A 43 12.50 12.09 17.39
N GLY A 44 12.32 11.32 18.46
CA GLY A 44 11.13 11.37 19.31
C GLY A 44 9.90 10.64 18.75
N GLN A 45 10.06 9.77 17.76
CA GLN A 45 9.05 8.77 17.35
C GLN A 45 8.94 7.69 18.43
N TYR A 46 7.71 7.33 18.81
CA TYR A 46 7.45 6.21 19.69
C TYR A 46 7.47 4.90 18.91
N PHE A 47 8.04 3.88 19.56
CA PHE A 47 8.10 2.51 19.06
C PHE A 47 8.18 1.54 20.24
N ASP A 48 7.80 0.29 20.01
CA ASP A 48 8.02 -0.82 20.92
C ASP A 48 9.32 -1.54 20.57
N ILE A 49 9.96 -2.14 21.59
CA ILE A 49 11.05 -3.10 21.38
C ILE A 49 10.54 -4.47 21.80
N ARG A 50 10.60 -5.47 20.92
CA ARG A 50 10.34 -6.88 21.24
C ARG A 50 11.62 -7.68 21.05
N LEU A 51 11.92 -8.54 22.02
CA LEU A 51 13.07 -9.42 22.00
C LEU A 51 12.59 -10.85 22.10
N GLU A 52 13.02 -11.70 21.18
CA GLU A 52 12.69 -13.12 21.24
C GLU A 52 13.98 -13.95 21.24
N VAL A 53 13.98 -15.02 22.02
CA VAL A 53 14.99 -16.07 21.94
C VAL A 53 14.31 -17.38 21.57
N HIS A 54 14.70 -17.91 20.42
CA HIS A 54 14.13 -19.11 19.80
C HIS A 54 14.95 -20.36 20.14
N SER A 55 14.25 -21.46 20.33
CA SER A 55 14.81 -22.79 20.51
C SER A 55 14.08 -23.82 19.66
N PRO A 56 14.45 -23.98 18.37
CA PRO A 56 13.90 -25.01 17.50
C PRO A 56 14.10 -26.42 18.08
N VAL A 57 13.05 -27.24 18.02
CA VAL A 57 13.01 -28.61 18.58
C VAL A 57 13.42 -29.65 17.54
N ASN A 58 13.04 -29.42 16.29
CA ASN A 58 13.36 -30.23 15.10
C ASN A 58 13.76 -29.28 13.95
N GLY A 59 14.02 -29.86 12.78
CA GLY A 59 14.53 -29.12 11.62
C GLY A 59 16.05 -28.95 11.63
N SER A 60 16.54 -28.23 10.63
CA SER A 60 17.95 -27.92 10.40
C SER A 60 18.61 -27.10 11.51
N GLU A 61 17.82 -26.34 12.27
CA GLU A 61 18.28 -25.47 13.37
C GLU A 61 17.96 -26.03 14.76
N ALA A 62 17.60 -27.32 14.85
CA ALA A 62 17.26 -27.99 16.09
C ALA A 62 18.36 -27.87 17.16
N ARG A 63 17.98 -27.58 18.39
CA ARG A 63 18.88 -27.52 19.54
C ARG A 63 18.28 -28.15 20.79
N THR A 64 19.15 -28.58 21.68
CA THR A 64 18.74 -29.12 22.99
C THR A 64 18.56 -28.00 24.00
N GLY A 65 17.48 -28.07 24.78
CA GLY A 65 17.21 -27.19 25.91
C GLY A 65 16.03 -26.24 25.66
N VAL A 66 15.70 -25.46 26.68
CA VAL A 66 14.64 -24.44 26.61
C VAL A 66 15.19 -23.14 26.02
N PRO A 67 14.32 -22.23 25.53
CA PRO A 67 14.75 -20.90 25.13
C PRO A 67 15.22 -20.10 26.35
N ASP A 68 16.34 -19.39 26.18
CA ASP A 68 17.05 -18.71 27.28
C ASP A 68 16.11 -17.73 28.00
N PRO A 69 15.88 -17.85 29.32
CA PRO A 69 15.12 -16.86 30.07
C PRO A 69 15.96 -15.68 30.57
N ASP A 70 17.28 -15.82 30.60
CA ASP A 70 18.21 -14.89 31.25
C ASP A 70 18.95 -14.02 30.24
N PHE A 71 18.40 -13.89 29.02
CA PHE A 71 18.94 -13.01 27.99
C PHE A 71 19.00 -11.56 28.46
N LYS A 72 19.98 -10.83 27.93
CA LYS A 72 20.27 -9.44 28.31
C LYS A 72 20.19 -8.55 27.09
N PHE A 73 19.68 -7.34 27.28
CA PHE A 73 19.60 -6.36 26.20
C PHE A 73 20.20 -5.03 26.62
N THR A 74 21.12 -4.54 25.80
CA THR A 74 21.81 -3.28 26.02
C THR A 74 21.69 -2.37 24.81
N ILE A 75 21.67 -1.07 25.05
CA ILE A 75 21.69 -0.05 24.02
C ILE A 75 22.85 0.93 24.26
N ALA A 76 23.50 1.35 23.19
CA ALA A 76 24.52 2.40 23.20
C ALA A 76 24.36 3.31 21.99
N LYS A 77 24.46 4.61 22.20
CA LYS A 77 24.81 5.52 21.10
C LYS A 77 26.28 5.28 20.71
N LYS A 78 26.59 5.25 19.41
CA LYS A 78 27.96 5.03 18.90
C LYS A 78 28.99 5.88 19.63
N GLY A 79 30.03 5.24 20.15
CA GLY A 79 31.08 5.87 20.97
C GLY A 79 30.74 6.07 22.46
N LYS A 80 29.58 5.62 22.93
CA LYS A 80 29.22 5.56 24.36
C LYS A 80 29.28 4.11 24.86
N LYS A 81 29.28 3.93 26.19
CA LYS A 81 29.25 2.60 26.80
C LYS A 81 27.83 2.01 26.72
N PRO A 82 27.68 0.72 26.37
CA PRO A 82 26.41 0.02 26.46
C PRO A 82 25.83 0.07 27.87
N VAL A 83 24.52 0.30 27.96
CA VAL A 83 23.76 0.27 29.21
C VAL A 83 22.52 -0.60 29.03
N PRO A 84 21.98 -1.22 30.10
CA PRO A 84 20.72 -1.94 30.03
C PRO A 84 19.59 -1.06 29.49
N VAL A 85 18.72 -1.63 28.66
CA VAL A 85 17.60 -0.91 28.02
C VAL A 85 16.68 -0.21 29.02
N THR A 86 16.38 -0.86 30.14
CA THR A 86 15.56 -0.33 31.25
C THR A 86 16.17 0.92 31.85
N LYS A 87 17.50 0.93 32.02
CA LYS A 87 18.24 2.10 32.50
C LYS A 87 18.30 3.22 31.46
N TYR A 88 18.39 2.88 30.18
CA TYR A 88 18.46 3.89 29.11
C TYR A 88 17.14 4.65 28.96
N PHE A 89 16.01 3.93 28.94
CA PHE A 89 14.70 4.53 28.75
C PHE A 89 14.01 4.95 30.05
N ASP A 90 14.54 4.56 31.21
CA ASP A 90 13.97 4.79 32.54
C ASP A 90 12.60 4.10 32.68
N ILE A 91 12.60 2.79 32.43
CA ILE A 91 11.42 1.91 32.44
C ILE A 91 11.68 0.66 33.28
N GLU A 92 10.61 0.02 33.75
CA GLU A 92 10.69 -1.26 34.45
C GLU A 92 11.00 -2.41 33.50
N GLU A 93 11.62 -3.47 34.03
CA GLU A 93 11.85 -4.70 33.26
C GLU A 93 10.50 -5.40 33.02
N PRO A 94 10.14 -5.69 31.76
CA PRO A 94 8.88 -6.36 31.44
C PRO A 94 8.88 -7.81 31.91
N LYS A 95 7.69 -8.38 32.04
CA LYS A 95 7.52 -9.80 32.35
C LYS A 95 8.07 -10.66 31.22
N LEU A 96 8.58 -11.82 31.60
CA LEU A 96 9.00 -12.85 30.65
C LEU A 96 7.76 -13.55 30.08
N GLU A 97 7.71 -13.67 28.76
CA GLU A 97 6.63 -14.34 28.03
C GLU A 97 7.18 -15.60 27.35
N ARG A 98 6.30 -16.59 27.11
CA ARG A 98 6.67 -17.86 26.49
C ARG A 98 5.52 -18.41 25.66
N TRP A 99 5.86 -18.92 24.48
CA TRP A 99 4.95 -19.63 23.58
C TRP A 99 5.75 -20.56 22.67
N ASN A 100 5.08 -21.18 21.71
CA ASN A 100 5.70 -21.87 20.61
C ASN A 100 4.97 -21.55 19.31
N PHE A 101 5.65 -21.78 18.19
CA PHE A 101 5.07 -21.68 16.85
C PHE A 101 5.69 -22.75 15.95
N THR A 102 5.15 -22.89 14.75
CA THR A 102 5.66 -23.83 13.74
C THR A 102 5.92 -23.12 12.43
N TRP A 103 6.94 -23.54 11.69
CA TRP A 103 7.26 -23.03 10.35
C TRP A 103 7.81 -24.14 9.46
N TYR A 104 7.65 -24.02 8.14
CA TYR A 104 8.24 -24.95 7.18
C TYR A 104 9.59 -24.42 6.69
N GLU A 105 10.63 -25.25 6.68
CA GLU A 105 11.99 -24.84 6.28
C GLU A 105 12.17 -24.73 4.77
N ASP A 106 11.34 -25.45 4.00
CA ASP A 106 11.30 -25.45 2.55
C ASP A 106 10.00 -26.09 2.04
N LEU A 107 9.82 -26.08 0.72
CA LEU A 107 8.70 -26.73 0.04
C LEU A 107 8.65 -28.24 0.26
N PHE A 108 9.78 -28.93 0.47
CA PHE A 108 9.76 -30.38 0.72
C PHE A 108 9.17 -30.67 2.11
N ALA A 109 9.49 -29.85 3.10
CA ALA A 109 8.90 -29.92 4.43
C ALA A 109 7.41 -29.59 4.41
N GLU A 110 7.00 -28.60 3.60
CA GLU A 110 5.59 -28.26 3.39
C GLU A 110 4.83 -29.41 2.72
N ASP A 111 5.33 -29.93 1.59
CA ASP A 111 4.75 -31.07 0.86
C ASP A 111 4.67 -32.34 1.73
N ALA A 112 5.68 -32.57 2.56
CA ALA A 112 5.72 -33.69 3.50
C ALA A 112 4.86 -33.45 4.76
N ASN A 113 4.33 -32.23 4.95
CA ASN A 113 3.65 -31.76 6.15
C ASN A 113 4.46 -32.02 7.44
N THR A 114 5.75 -31.67 7.40
CA THR A 114 6.70 -31.83 8.52
C THR A 114 7.24 -30.47 8.98
N PRO A 115 6.44 -29.65 9.69
CA PRO A 115 6.89 -28.36 10.15
C PRO A 115 7.91 -28.47 11.30
N SER A 116 8.75 -27.45 11.42
CA SER A 116 9.68 -27.25 12.51
C SER A 116 9.01 -26.51 13.67
N LEU A 117 8.97 -27.14 14.84
CA LEU A 117 8.47 -26.56 16.10
C LEU A 117 9.56 -25.70 16.75
N VAL A 118 9.20 -24.48 17.14
CA VAL A 118 10.11 -23.52 17.77
C VAL A 118 9.51 -23.06 19.09
N ASN A 119 10.24 -23.27 20.19
CA ASN A 119 9.88 -22.68 21.47
C ASN A 119 10.47 -21.27 21.58
N VAL A 120 9.74 -20.35 22.21
CA VAL A 120 10.12 -18.94 22.29
C VAL A 120 10.08 -18.47 23.75
N THR A 121 11.05 -17.64 24.12
CA THR A 121 10.97 -16.78 25.30
C THR A 121 11.11 -15.34 24.84
N SER A 122 10.26 -14.44 25.36
CA SER A 122 10.22 -13.04 24.90
C SER A 122 10.09 -12.02 26.04
N LYS A 123 10.42 -10.77 25.70
CA LYS A 123 10.17 -9.55 26.48
C LYS A 123 9.79 -8.41 25.55
N ALA A 124 8.77 -7.64 25.91
CA ALA A 124 8.35 -6.43 25.20
C ALA A 124 8.55 -5.17 26.05
N TYR A 125 9.29 -4.19 25.54
CA TYR A 125 9.44 -2.85 26.10
C TYR A 125 8.57 -1.91 25.31
N ARG A 126 7.45 -1.50 25.90
CA ARG A 126 6.44 -0.73 25.18
C ARG A 126 6.75 0.76 25.19
N ARG A 127 6.47 1.41 24.07
CA ARG A 127 6.45 2.87 23.89
C ARG A 127 7.69 3.60 24.43
N VAL A 128 8.82 3.30 23.81
CA VAL A 128 10.08 4.02 24.02
C VAL A 128 10.32 5.04 22.90
N ALA A 129 11.31 5.93 23.06
CA ALA A 129 11.68 6.88 22.02
C ALA A 129 13.16 7.26 22.09
N LEU A 130 13.79 7.38 20.92
CA LEU A 130 15.14 7.92 20.75
C LEU A 130 15.06 9.38 20.32
N TYR A 131 15.66 10.28 21.11
CA TYR A 131 15.56 11.73 20.88
C TYR A 131 16.81 12.34 20.23
N GLU A 132 18.00 11.81 20.49
CA GLU A 132 19.21 12.42 19.95
C GLU A 132 19.57 11.80 18.60
N PRO A 133 19.77 12.61 17.53
CA PRO A 133 20.27 12.08 16.27
C PRO A 133 21.61 11.35 16.42
N GLY A 134 21.83 10.34 15.58
CA GLY A 134 23.04 9.54 15.52
C GLY A 134 22.76 8.04 15.41
N GLU A 135 23.85 7.27 15.32
CA GLU A 135 23.80 5.81 15.26
C GLU A 135 23.72 5.21 16.67
N TYR A 136 22.88 4.18 16.81
CA TYR A 136 22.67 3.41 18.02
C TYR A 136 22.93 1.92 17.75
N GLU A 137 23.55 1.25 18.71
CA GLU A 137 23.77 -0.19 18.72
C GLU A 137 22.91 -0.81 19.82
N ALA A 138 22.02 -1.71 19.43
CA ALA A 138 21.11 -2.45 20.29
C ALA A 138 21.49 -3.94 20.26
N THR A 139 21.99 -4.47 21.38
CA THR A 139 22.58 -5.81 21.44
C THR A 139 21.81 -6.70 22.39
N LEU A 140 21.24 -7.77 21.84
CA LEU A 140 20.68 -8.91 22.57
C LEU A 140 21.80 -9.94 22.79
N THR A 141 22.07 -10.29 24.04
CA THR A 141 22.97 -11.39 24.43
C THR A 141 22.16 -12.53 25.01
N TYR A 142 22.34 -13.73 24.47
CA TYR A 142 21.56 -14.92 24.81
C TYR A 142 22.44 -16.18 24.71
N TYR A 143 22.00 -17.28 25.31
CA TYR A 143 22.75 -18.53 25.46
C TYR A 143 24.20 -18.32 25.93
N GLY A 144 24.37 -17.43 26.91
CA GLY A 144 25.66 -17.11 27.53
C GLY A 144 26.52 -16.11 26.77
N ASN A 145 26.81 -16.35 25.49
CA ASN A 145 27.73 -15.52 24.70
C ASN A 145 27.30 -15.25 23.25
N GLN A 146 26.14 -15.75 22.81
CA GLN A 146 25.62 -15.42 21.49
C GLN A 146 25.02 -14.03 21.51
N THR A 147 25.14 -13.32 20.38
CA THR A 147 24.67 -11.95 20.28
C THR A 147 23.96 -11.71 18.96
N THR A 148 22.83 -11.01 19.03
CA THR A 148 22.22 -10.33 17.89
C THR A 148 22.36 -8.82 18.10
N THR A 149 22.89 -8.12 17.11
CA THR A 149 23.09 -6.66 17.17
C THR A 149 22.27 -6.01 16.06
N ALA A 150 21.44 -5.05 16.44
CA ALA A 150 20.71 -4.17 15.53
C ALA A 150 21.31 -2.75 15.60
N ASN A 151 21.69 -2.22 14.45
CA ASN A 151 22.15 -0.86 14.27
C ASN A 151 20.96 0.00 13.86
N TRP A 152 20.70 1.05 14.62
CA TRP A 152 19.59 1.96 14.41
C TRP A 152 20.09 3.35 14.08
N LEU A 153 19.49 4.02 13.10
CA LEU A 153 19.83 5.39 12.73
C LEU A 153 18.73 6.36 13.15
N VAL A 154 19.01 7.24 14.11
CA VAL A 154 18.12 8.36 14.40
C VAL A 154 18.51 9.53 13.49
N ARG A 155 17.69 9.84 12.49
CA ARG A 155 18.02 10.82 11.44
C ARG A 155 18.08 12.24 11.97
N ASP A 156 19.06 13.02 11.51
CA ASP A 156 19.19 14.45 11.84
C ASP A 156 18.39 15.30 10.85
N LEU A 157 17.08 15.39 11.06
CA LEU A 157 16.19 16.17 10.20
C LEU A 157 16.05 17.62 10.67
N SER A 158 15.77 18.51 9.71
CA SER A 158 15.41 19.89 10.02
C SER A 158 14.16 19.98 10.91
N LYS A 159 14.24 20.80 11.95
CA LYS A 159 13.11 21.09 12.87
C LYS A 159 12.25 22.26 12.37
N LYS A 160 12.66 22.91 11.28
CA LYS A 160 11.96 24.07 10.73
C LYS A 160 10.81 23.56 9.86
N ARG A 161 9.59 23.72 10.35
CA ARG A 161 8.37 23.50 9.55
C ARG A 161 8.37 24.42 8.33
N ARG A 162 8.22 23.81 7.15
CA ARG A 162 8.19 24.48 5.84
C ARG A 162 6.84 24.31 5.13
N ALA A 163 6.17 23.18 5.33
CA ALA A 163 4.79 22.96 4.93
C ALA A 163 3.85 23.01 6.15
N LYS A 164 2.66 23.56 5.98
CA LYS A 164 1.56 23.38 6.94
C LYS A 164 0.76 22.14 6.61
N ASN A 165 0.53 21.91 5.32
CA ASN A 165 -0.31 20.82 4.85
C ASN A 165 0.50 19.84 4.02
N VAL A 166 0.12 18.58 4.06
CA VAL A 166 0.59 17.55 3.12
C VAL A 166 -0.63 16.91 2.49
N ILE A 167 -0.58 16.73 1.17
CA ILE A 167 -1.46 15.80 0.48
C ILE A 167 -0.61 14.74 -0.22
N LEU A 168 -0.85 13.49 0.13
CA LEU A 168 -0.22 12.32 -0.44
C LEU A 168 -1.25 11.59 -1.30
N PHE A 169 -1.05 11.64 -2.61
CA PHE A 169 -1.79 10.84 -3.57
C PHE A 169 -1.10 9.49 -3.76
N VAL A 170 -1.85 8.42 -3.60
CA VAL A 170 -1.39 7.05 -3.85
C VAL A 170 -2.17 6.49 -5.03
N GLY A 171 -1.51 6.30 -6.17
CA GLY A 171 -2.05 5.45 -7.23
C GLY A 171 -1.61 4.01 -6.95
N ASP A 172 -2.46 3.23 -6.28
CA ASP A 172 -2.14 1.83 -5.90
C ASP A 172 -1.70 1.04 -7.16
N GLY A 173 -0.52 0.43 -7.11
CA GLY A 173 0.06 -0.32 -8.25
C GLY A 173 0.54 0.51 -9.46
N MET A 174 0.50 1.85 -9.40
CA MET A 174 0.81 2.73 -10.54
C MET A 174 2.30 2.73 -10.91
N THR A 175 2.62 2.41 -12.17
CA THR A 175 4.00 2.48 -12.71
C THR A 175 4.19 3.55 -13.78
N THR A 176 5.45 3.89 -14.06
CA THR A 176 5.83 4.81 -15.15
C THR A 176 5.33 4.35 -16.53
N ASN A 177 5.24 3.03 -16.75
CA ASN A 177 4.72 2.45 -17.99
C ASN A 177 3.21 2.69 -18.12
N MET A 178 2.45 2.56 -17.03
CA MET A 178 1.02 2.89 -17.01
C MET A 178 0.79 4.38 -17.27
N ILE A 179 1.57 5.26 -16.65
CA ILE A 179 1.49 6.72 -16.92
C ILE A 179 1.75 7.00 -18.40
N THR A 180 2.71 6.30 -19.01
CA THR A 180 3.01 6.46 -20.44
C THR A 180 1.85 5.97 -21.32
N ALA A 181 1.21 4.86 -20.97
CA ALA A 181 0.02 4.36 -21.66
C ALA A 181 -1.18 5.29 -21.48
N ALA A 182 -1.45 5.76 -20.26
CA ALA A 182 -2.49 6.74 -19.95
C ALA A 182 -2.29 8.04 -20.75
N ARG A 183 -1.04 8.52 -20.86
CA ARG A 183 -0.70 9.68 -21.70
C ARG A 183 -1.06 9.43 -23.16
N LEU A 184 -0.75 8.25 -23.69
CA LEU A 184 -1.00 7.89 -25.09
C LEU A 184 -2.50 7.81 -25.44
N ILE A 185 -3.34 7.34 -24.50
CA ILE A 185 -4.79 7.26 -24.72
C ILE A 185 -5.46 8.64 -24.59
N ALA A 186 -5.04 9.48 -23.64
CA ALA A 186 -5.70 10.75 -23.36
C ALA A 186 -5.18 11.92 -24.20
N HIS A 187 -3.91 11.91 -24.61
CA HIS A 187 -3.27 13.07 -25.23
C HIS A 187 -2.96 12.84 -26.70
N ARG A 188 -3.50 13.71 -27.55
CA ARG A 188 -3.29 13.68 -29.00
C ARG A 188 -1.81 13.89 -29.32
N SER A 189 -1.27 13.04 -30.19
CA SER A 189 0.07 13.19 -30.77
C SER A 189 -0.03 13.63 -32.24
N ILE A 190 0.79 14.59 -32.64
CA ILE A 190 0.96 15.02 -34.04
C ILE A 190 2.44 14.89 -34.38
N ASN A 191 2.76 14.11 -35.41
CA ASN A 191 4.14 13.82 -35.84
C ASN A 191 5.06 13.39 -34.69
N GLY A 192 4.55 12.54 -33.79
CA GLY A 192 5.28 12.02 -32.64
C GLY A 192 5.39 12.97 -31.43
N LYS A 193 4.71 14.12 -31.46
CA LYS A 193 4.71 15.09 -30.34
C LYS A 193 3.34 15.18 -29.69
N TYR A 194 3.29 14.98 -28.37
CA TYR A 194 2.09 15.24 -27.57
C TYR A 194 1.72 16.72 -27.60
N MET A 195 0.44 17.01 -27.80
CA MET A 195 -0.08 18.38 -27.88
C MET A 195 -0.43 18.98 -26.53
N THR A 196 -0.67 18.13 -25.55
CA THR A 196 -0.89 18.50 -24.15
C THR A 196 -0.14 17.51 -23.26
N LYS A 197 0.00 17.87 -21.99
CA LYS A 197 0.65 17.07 -20.95
C LYS A 197 -0.37 16.63 -19.92
N MET A 198 -0.14 15.48 -19.28
CA MET A 198 -0.81 15.13 -18.02
C MET A 198 -0.49 16.18 -16.95
N GLN A 199 -1.28 16.26 -15.89
CA GLN A 199 -0.93 17.09 -14.74
C GLN A 199 0.33 16.56 -14.03
N LEU A 200 0.51 15.25 -13.91
CA LEU A 200 1.72 14.63 -13.37
C LEU A 200 2.99 15.10 -14.13
N ASP A 201 2.92 15.21 -15.46
CA ASP A 201 4.03 15.67 -16.32
C ASP A 201 4.44 17.15 -16.09
N LYS A 202 3.67 17.90 -15.31
CA LYS A 202 3.91 19.32 -15.00
C LYS A 202 4.54 19.53 -13.62
N PHE A 203 4.73 18.47 -12.83
CA PHE A 203 5.39 18.57 -11.54
C PHE A 203 6.84 19.03 -11.69
N PRO A 204 7.35 19.87 -10.78
CA PRO A 204 8.71 20.40 -10.86
C PRO A 204 9.78 19.37 -10.46
N VAL A 205 9.43 18.36 -9.67
CA VAL A 205 10.35 17.31 -9.20
C VAL A 205 9.77 15.94 -9.52
N LEU A 206 10.65 15.07 -10.03
CA LEU A 206 10.41 13.64 -10.24
C LEU A 206 11.54 12.86 -9.56
N GLY A 207 11.16 11.87 -8.75
CA GLY A 207 12.01 10.84 -8.19
C GLY A 207 11.42 9.46 -8.41
N HIS A 208 12.09 8.44 -7.89
CA HIS A 208 11.61 7.06 -7.85
C HIS A 208 11.88 6.49 -6.46
N GLN A 209 10.98 5.63 -5.99
CA GLN A 209 11.15 4.91 -4.74
C GLN A 209 11.25 3.39 -4.96
N MET A 210 12.11 2.75 -4.16
CA MET A 210 12.25 1.30 -4.05
C MET A 210 11.22 0.75 -3.07
N THR A 211 10.43 -0.24 -3.51
CA THR A 211 9.20 -0.67 -2.81
C THR A 211 9.34 -1.98 -2.02
N HIS A 212 10.50 -2.64 -2.03
CA HIS A 212 10.71 -3.96 -1.40
C HIS A 212 10.25 -4.05 0.08
N SER A 213 9.83 -5.26 0.50
CA SER A 213 9.47 -5.61 1.88
C SER A 213 10.71 -5.86 2.74
N MET A 214 10.50 -6.06 4.05
CA MET A 214 11.52 -6.60 4.96
C MET A 214 11.91 -8.05 4.62
N ASP A 215 10.93 -8.86 4.27
CA ASP A 215 11.01 -10.33 4.18
C ASP A 215 10.70 -10.89 2.79
N SER A 216 10.44 -10.01 1.84
CA SER A 216 10.19 -10.31 0.45
C SER A 216 10.72 -9.18 -0.43
N PHE A 217 11.25 -9.49 -1.60
CA PHE A 217 11.59 -8.43 -2.55
C PHE A 217 10.33 -7.78 -3.15
N ILE A 218 9.17 -8.44 -3.11
CA ILE A 218 7.87 -7.87 -3.50
C ILE A 218 7.06 -7.51 -2.26
N THR A 219 6.48 -6.32 -2.27
CA THR A 219 5.61 -5.80 -1.22
C THR A 219 4.15 -6.06 -1.56
N ASP A 220 3.29 -6.14 -0.54
CA ASP A 220 1.87 -5.87 -0.71
C ASP A 220 1.55 -4.42 -0.31
N SER A 221 0.28 -4.02 -0.41
CA SER A 221 -0.14 -2.66 -0.05
C SER A 221 0.03 -2.36 1.44
N ALA A 222 -0.12 -3.33 2.34
CA ALA A 222 -0.06 -3.08 3.79
C ALA A 222 1.32 -2.68 4.27
N ASN A 223 2.32 -3.48 3.94
CA ASN A 223 3.67 -3.22 4.39
C ASN A 223 4.32 -2.05 3.61
N SER A 224 3.89 -1.78 2.38
CA SER A 224 4.29 -0.58 1.64
C SER A 224 3.66 0.69 2.19
N ALA A 225 2.35 0.69 2.45
CA ALA A 225 1.66 1.79 3.11
C ALA A 225 2.32 2.13 4.46
N THR A 226 2.64 1.11 5.25
CA THR A 226 3.40 1.26 6.50
C THR A 226 4.74 1.97 6.28
N ALA A 227 5.51 1.60 5.24
CA ALA A 227 6.76 2.27 4.92
C ALA A 227 6.56 3.75 4.54
N LEU A 228 5.52 4.06 3.76
CA LEU A 228 5.18 5.43 3.35
C LEU A 228 4.75 6.30 4.55
N TYR A 229 4.09 5.71 5.54
CA TYR A 229 3.48 6.46 6.64
C TYR A 229 4.28 6.47 7.93
N ALA A 230 5.16 5.50 8.16
CA ALA A 230 5.87 5.36 9.43
C ALA A 230 7.40 5.38 9.30
N GLY A 231 7.94 5.26 8.07
CA GLY A 231 9.38 5.25 7.83
C GLY A 231 10.07 3.94 8.20
N HIS A 232 9.31 2.85 8.31
CA HIS A 232 9.80 1.53 8.69
C HIS A 232 9.38 0.51 7.65
N LYS A 233 10.30 -0.39 7.28
CA LYS A 233 9.93 -1.61 6.55
C LYS A 233 9.25 -2.58 7.51
N THR A 234 8.31 -3.37 7.00
CA THR A 234 7.68 -4.48 7.73
C THR A 234 7.36 -5.64 6.79
N THR A 235 6.86 -6.72 7.36
CA THR A 235 6.44 -7.97 6.73
C THR A 235 5.13 -7.80 5.96
N VAL A 236 4.99 -8.56 4.87
CA VAL A 236 3.76 -8.62 4.06
C VAL A 236 2.52 -8.79 4.95
N ASN A 237 1.43 -8.09 4.61
CA ASN A 237 0.17 -7.96 5.36
C ASN A 237 0.20 -7.06 6.61
N ALA A 238 1.36 -6.66 7.12
CA ALA A 238 1.42 -5.92 8.37
C ALA A 238 1.16 -4.42 8.20
N LEU A 239 0.45 -3.85 9.18
CA LEU A 239 0.14 -2.44 9.33
C LEU A 239 0.81 -1.91 10.59
N ASN A 240 1.80 -1.01 10.45
CA ASN A 240 2.46 -0.27 11.54
C ASN A 240 2.97 -1.08 12.75
N VAL A 241 3.35 -2.34 12.52
CA VAL A 241 3.99 -3.21 13.50
C VAL A 241 5.19 -3.91 12.87
N TYR A 242 6.14 -4.38 13.68
CA TYR A 242 7.06 -5.43 13.22
C TYR A 242 6.49 -6.78 13.62
N VAL A 243 6.29 -7.68 12.65
CA VAL A 243 5.70 -8.99 12.91
C VAL A 243 6.68 -9.83 13.74
N ASP A 244 6.21 -10.28 14.89
CA ASP A 244 6.90 -11.17 15.82
C ASP A 244 6.42 -12.63 15.65
N SER A 245 6.83 -13.56 16.51
CA SER A 245 6.40 -14.97 16.38
C SER A 245 5.17 -15.35 17.21
N SER A 246 4.50 -14.38 17.82
CA SER A 246 3.27 -14.61 18.57
C SER A 246 2.07 -14.83 17.65
N GLU A 247 1.02 -15.48 18.16
CA GLU A 247 -0.18 -15.81 17.38
C GLU A 247 -1.19 -14.64 17.31
N ASP A 248 -1.16 -13.74 18.28
CA ASP A 248 -2.11 -12.63 18.39
C ASP A 248 -1.68 -11.48 17.48
N PRO A 249 -2.45 -11.14 16.43
CA PRO A 249 -2.06 -10.12 15.46
C PRO A 249 -2.01 -8.69 16.04
N PHE A 250 -2.42 -8.51 17.30
CA PHE A 250 -2.44 -7.22 17.98
C PHE A 250 -1.35 -7.05 19.06
N ASP A 251 -0.58 -8.10 19.36
CA ASP A 251 0.51 -8.07 20.36
C ASP A 251 1.86 -7.61 19.79
N ASP A 252 2.01 -7.61 18.47
CA ASP A 252 3.25 -7.23 17.77
C ASP A 252 3.81 -5.86 18.23
N PRO A 253 5.14 -5.66 18.25
CA PRO A 253 5.75 -4.37 18.55
C PRO A 253 5.34 -3.29 17.55
N LYS A 254 4.69 -2.24 18.08
CA LYS A 254 4.10 -1.12 17.32
C LYS A 254 5.11 0.00 17.09
N PHE A 255 4.90 0.83 16.06
CA PHE A 255 5.63 2.08 15.87
C PHE A 255 4.73 3.16 15.31
N GLU A 256 4.99 4.42 15.71
CA GLU A 256 4.14 5.55 15.33
C GLU A 256 4.21 5.85 13.83
N ASN A 257 3.05 6.09 13.23
CA ASN A 257 2.90 6.62 11.90
C ASN A 257 2.80 8.17 11.89
N ILE A 258 2.80 8.75 10.70
CA ILE A 258 2.85 10.21 10.51
C ILE A 258 1.61 10.92 11.04
N ALA A 259 0.43 10.30 11.00
CA ALA A 259 -0.80 10.93 11.49
C ALA A 259 -0.76 11.10 13.01
N GLU A 260 -0.31 10.06 13.72
CA GLU A 260 -0.10 10.07 15.17
C GLU A 260 0.93 11.14 15.57
N ILE A 261 2.10 11.12 14.91
CA ILE A 261 3.17 12.09 15.19
C ILE A 261 2.68 13.50 14.88
N PHE A 262 1.97 13.71 13.77
CA PHE A 262 1.51 15.03 13.37
C PHE A 262 0.55 15.64 14.40
N ARG A 263 -0.44 14.87 14.88
CA ARG A 263 -1.34 15.33 15.96
C ARG A 263 -0.64 15.50 17.30
N ARG A 264 0.32 14.63 17.63
CA ARG A 264 1.12 14.77 18.85
C ARG A 264 1.96 16.05 18.85
N ARG A 265 2.49 16.44 17.69
CA ARG A 265 3.28 17.68 17.51
C ARG A 265 2.40 18.92 17.37
N TYR A 266 1.22 18.78 16.75
CA TYR A 266 0.26 19.85 16.52
C TYR A 266 -1.17 19.37 16.85
N PRO A 267 -1.62 19.51 18.12
CA PRO A 267 -2.89 18.92 18.57
C PRO A 267 -4.14 19.35 17.81
N GLY A 268 -4.14 20.52 17.15
CA GLY A 268 -5.24 20.98 16.30
C GLY A 268 -5.12 20.59 14.82
N ALA A 269 -4.16 19.76 14.44
CA ALA A 269 -3.98 19.34 13.05
C ALA A 269 -5.03 18.31 12.60
N GLY A 270 -5.49 18.47 11.36
CA GLY A 270 -6.51 17.61 10.75
C GLY A 270 -5.91 16.41 10.03
N ILE A 271 -6.60 15.27 10.07
CA ILE A 271 -6.24 14.06 9.33
C ILE A 271 -7.40 13.67 8.41
N GLY A 272 -7.13 13.42 7.14
CA GLY A 272 -8.11 12.95 6.16
C GLY A 272 -7.65 11.71 5.41
N ILE A 273 -8.61 10.82 5.15
CA ILE A 273 -8.44 9.60 4.38
C ILE A 273 -9.50 9.60 3.28
N VAL A 274 -9.06 9.45 2.03
CA VAL A 274 -9.91 9.31 0.85
C VAL A 274 -9.41 8.11 0.05
N SER A 275 -10.29 7.18 -0.32
CA SER A 275 -9.93 6.05 -1.18
C SER A 275 -11.09 5.64 -2.09
N THR A 276 -10.78 5.13 -3.28
CA THR A 276 -11.77 4.44 -4.12
C THR A 276 -11.98 2.97 -3.74
N ALA A 277 -11.25 2.43 -2.76
CA ALA A 277 -11.45 1.10 -2.20
C ALA A 277 -12.40 1.08 -0.98
N PHE A 278 -12.60 -0.10 -0.40
CA PHE A 278 -13.16 -0.21 0.95
C PHE A 278 -12.25 0.52 1.96
N LEU A 279 -12.85 1.24 2.90
CA LEU A 279 -12.11 2.07 3.86
C LEU A 279 -11.21 1.27 4.81
N ALA A 280 -11.51 -0.02 5.01
CA ALA A 280 -10.67 -0.92 5.79
C ALA A 280 -9.51 -1.53 4.97
N ASP A 281 -9.34 -1.20 3.69
CA ASP A 281 -8.23 -1.71 2.88
C ASP A 281 -6.89 -1.18 3.38
N ALA A 282 -5.81 -1.83 3.01
CA ALA A 282 -4.52 -1.63 3.65
C ALA A 282 -3.97 -0.21 3.53
N THR A 283 -4.08 0.42 2.35
CA THR A 283 -3.56 1.78 2.13
C THR A 283 -4.24 2.83 3.03
N PRO A 284 -5.58 2.88 3.18
CA PRO A 284 -6.21 3.72 4.18
C PRO A 284 -5.94 3.24 5.62
N ALA A 285 -5.97 1.94 5.87
CA ALA A 285 -5.77 1.36 7.21
C ALA A 285 -4.38 1.70 7.79
N GLY A 286 -3.34 1.75 6.96
CA GLY A 286 -1.98 2.07 7.37
C GLY A 286 -1.81 3.45 8.00
N LEU A 287 -2.77 4.37 7.88
CA LEU A 287 -2.73 5.66 8.60
C LEU A 287 -3.32 5.63 10.00
N ALA A 288 -3.91 4.51 10.44
CA ALA A 288 -4.61 4.43 11.71
C ALA A 288 -4.39 3.13 12.49
N ALA A 289 -4.36 1.98 11.83
CA ALA A 289 -4.38 0.67 12.48
C ALA A 289 -2.98 0.10 12.73
N HIS A 290 -2.87 -0.77 13.74
CA HIS A 290 -1.65 -1.51 14.08
C HIS A 290 -1.99 -3.00 14.26
N THR A 291 -1.60 -3.82 13.29
CA THR A 291 -1.89 -5.27 13.27
C THR A 291 -0.91 -5.97 12.31
N SER A 292 -0.53 -7.22 12.58
CA SER A 292 0.22 -8.03 11.61
C SER A 292 -0.67 -8.62 10.50
N ASP A 293 -1.99 -8.54 10.64
CA ASP A 293 -2.95 -8.98 9.63
C ASP A 293 -3.86 -7.85 9.15
N ARG A 294 -3.65 -7.41 7.90
CA ARG A 294 -4.51 -6.43 7.21
C ARG A 294 -5.97 -6.86 7.05
N GLY A 295 -6.28 -8.14 7.22
CA GLY A 295 -7.63 -8.71 7.15
C GLY A 295 -8.52 -8.37 8.35
N GLU A 296 -7.96 -7.80 9.41
CA GLU A 296 -8.67 -7.39 10.63
C GLU A 296 -9.49 -6.09 10.41
N TYR A 297 -10.41 -6.10 9.45
CA TYR A 297 -11.16 -4.91 9.02
C TYR A 297 -11.99 -4.27 10.13
N GLU A 298 -12.56 -5.07 11.03
CA GLU A 298 -13.29 -4.54 12.18
C GLU A 298 -12.36 -3.72 13.09
N HIS A 299 -11.15 -4.21 13.36
CA HIS A 299 -10.13 -3.47 14.12
C HIS A 299 -9.75 -2.15 13.42
N VAL A 300 -9.65 -2.14 12.08
CA VAL A 300 -9.36 -0.92 11.32
C VAL A 300 -10.48 0.13 11.51
N ILE A 301 -11.75 -0.28 11.39
CA ILE A 301 -12.87 0.65 11.59
C ILE A 301 -12.95 1.13 13.05
N ASP A 302 -12.68 0.25 14.01
CA ASP A 302 -12.56 0.62 15.42
C ASP A 302 -11.43 1.65 15.63
N ALA A 303 -10.27 1.48 15.01
CA ALA A 303 -9.16 2.44 15.09
C ALA A 303 -9.54 3.81 14.48
N TYR A 304 -10.34 3.85 13.41
CA TYR A 304 -10.88 5.11 12.90
C TYR A 304 -11.87 5.77 13.85
N TYR A 305 -12.70 4.96 14.52
CA TYR A 305 -13.77 5.45 15.38
C TYR A 305 -13.27 5.83 16.77
N GLU A 306 -12.69 4.88 17.49
CA GLU A 306 -12.17 5.04 18.85
C GLU A 306 -10.85 5.81 18.85
N GLY A 307 -10.05 5.63 17.80
CA GLY A 307 -8.64 5.99 17.85
C GLY A 307 -7.81 4.86 18.45
N LEU A 308 -6.53 5.15 18.70
CA LEU A 308 -5.64 4.24 19.42
C LEU A 308 -5.81 4.46 20.93
N THR A 309 -6.86 3.83 21.48
CA THR A 309 -7.26 4.00 22.89
C THR A 309 -6.67 2.97 23.83
N GLU A 310 -6.05 1.91 23.31
CA GLU A 310 -5.36 0.92 24.14
C GLU A 310 -3.97 1.44 24.59
N TYR A 311 -3.73 1.37 25.90
CA TYR A 311 -2.47 1.58 26.63
C TYR A 311 -1.55 2.70 26.16
N GLU A 312 -1.51 3.80 26.92
CA GLU A 312 -0.43 4.80 26.99
C GLU A 312 0.20 5.30 25.68
N TRP A 313 -0.28 4.99 24.46
CA TRP A 313 0.40 5.25 23.19
C TRP A 313 0.33 6.73 22.77
N THR A 314 -0.15 7.01 21.57
CA THR A 314 -0.47 8.35 21.12
C THR A 314 -1.97 8.52 21.05
N SER A 315 -2.49 9.41 21.89
CA SER A 315 -3.91 9.76 21.90
C SER A 315 -4.27 10.42 20.56
N LEU A 316 -4.95 9.67 19.71
CA LEU A 316 -5.46 10.09 18.40
C LEU A 316 -6.97 9.83 18.37
N GLU A 317 -7.83 10.86 18.32
CA GLU A 317 -9.31 10.70 18.28
C GLU A 317 -9.87 10.29 16.89
N GLY A 318 -9.10 9.52 16.11
CA GLY A 318 -9.46 9.11 14.74
C GLY A 318 -9.43 10.23 13.68
N PRO A 319 -9.49 9.93 12.37
CA PRO A 319 -9.42 10.94 11.29
C PRO A 319 -10.60 11.92 11.27
N ASP A 320 -10.40 13.17 10.85
CA ASP A 320 -11.47 14.17 10.71
C ASP A 320 -12.33 13.99 9.45
N VAL A 321 -11.75 13.37 8.41
CA VAL A 321 -12.43 13.06 7.15
C VAL A 321 -12.11 11.62 6.75
N ILE A 322 -13.15 10.84 6.42
CA ILE A 322 -13.01 9.47 5.94
C ILE A 322 -14.01 9.27 4.79
N PHE A 323 -13.53 9.17 3.55
CA PHE A 323 -14.36 9.00 2.36
C PHE A 323 -13.92 7.79 1.54
N GLY A 324 -14.85 6.87 1.26
CA GLY A 324 -14.59 5.71 0.42
C GLY A 324 -15.77 4.75 0.35
N ALA A 325 -15.49 3.46 0.30
CA ALA A 325 -16.50 2.41 0.19
C ALA A 325 -16.37 1.37 1.30
N GLY A 326 -16.95 0.18 1.13
CA GLY A 326 -16.91 -0.89 2.14
C GLY A 326 -18.03 -0.80 3.18
N ALA A 327 -19.25 -0.43 2.75
CA ALA A 327 -20.42 -0.29 3.64
C ALA A 327 -20.73 -1.54 4.50
N GLU A 328 -20.32 -2.72 4.05
CA GLU A 328 -20.42 -3.99 4.80
C GLU A 328 -19.70 -3.95 6.15
N ASN A 329 -18.66 -3.11 6.29
CA ASN A 329 -17.91 -2.93 7.54
C ASN A 329 -18.46 -1.82 8.43
N PHE A 330 -19.52 -1.10 8.01
CA PHE A 330 -20.13 -0.01 8.78
C PHE A 330 -21.52 -0.34 9.30
N LEU A 331 -22.27 -1.18 8.58
CA LEU A 331 -23.54 -1.70 9.04
C LEU A 331 -23.32 -2.92 9.93
N LYS A 332 -24.12 -3.05 10.99
CA LYS A 332 -24.13 -4.26 11.80
C LYS A 332 -24.43 -5.47 10.92
N SER A 333 -23.43 -6.33 10.76
CA SER A 333 -23.45 -7.44 9.82
C SER A 333 -22.62 -8.60 10.39
N LYS A 334 -22.32 -9.60 9.57
CA LYS A 334 -21.32 -10.62 9.93
C LYS A 334 -19.89 -10.08 9.87
N ASP A 335 -19.68 -9.00 9.11
CA ASP A 335 -18.38 -8.39 8.81
C ASP A 335 -18.13 -7.12 9.65
N ALA A 336 -19.09 -6.74 10.52
CA ALA A 336 -18.98 -5.68 11.52
C ALA A 336 -19.94 -5.93 12.68
N SER A 337 -19.43 -6.04 13.91
CA SER A 337 -20.25 -6.34 15.09
C SER A 337 -21.08 -5.14 15.59
N ARG A 338 -20.70 -3.92 15.18
CA ARG A 338 -21.27 -2.64 15.59
C ARG A 338 -21.95 -1.92 14.41
N ASP A 339 -22.89 -1.03 14.71
CA ASP A 339 -23.39 -0.05 13.74
C ASP A 339 -22.54 1.21 13.81
N TYR A 340 -21.54 1.30 12.92
CA TYR A 340 -20.58 2.39 12.93
C TYR A 340 -21.18 3.70 12.42
N TYR A 341 -22.19 3.70 11.55
CA TYR A 341 -22.79 4.97 11.11
C TYR A 341 -23.39 5.75 12.28
N GLY A 342 -24.13 5.06 13.17
CA GLY A 342 -24.67 5.65 14.39
C GLY A 342 -23.56 6.18 15.30
N LEU A 343 -22.52 5.37 15.51
CA LEU A 343 -21.38 5.72 16.36
C LEU A 343 -20.62 6.96 15.85
N PHE A 344 -20.28 7.01 14.57
CA PHE A 344 -19.63 8.19 13.97
C PHE A 344 -20.53 9.43 14.06
N ALA A 345 -21.84 9.29 13.83
CA ALA A 345 -22.78 10.40 14.01
C ALA A 345 -22.81 10.91 15.46
N GLU A 346 -22.76 10.03 16.46
CA GLU A 346 -22.65 10.38 17.89
C GLU A 346 -21.34 11.12 18.20
N LYS A 347 -20.24 10.78 17.53
CA LYS A 347 -18.97 11.55 17.57
C LYS A 347 -18.97 12.81 16.69
N GLY A 348 -20.13 13.23 16.19
CA GLY A 348 -20.31 14.50 15.49
C GLY A 348 -19.84 14.51 14.03
N TYR A 349 -19.74 13.34 13.39
CA TYR A 349 -19.48 13.24 11.96
C TYR A 349 -20.78 13.48 11.17
N SER A 350 -20.68 14.26 10.09
CA SER A 350 -21.71 14.24 9.06
C SER A 350 -21.58 12.96 8.23
N ILE A 351 -22.68 12.24 8.03
CA ILE A 351 -22.71 10.99 7.26
C ILE A 351 -23.19 11.26 5.83
N SER A 352 -22.46 10.77 4.84
CA SER A 352 -22.82 10.86 3.42
C SER A 352 -22.79 9.48 2.76
N TRP A 353 -23.85 9.15 2.01
CA TRP A 353 -23.99 7.85 1.35
C TRP A 353 -24.00 7.92 -0.18
N ASN A 354 -23.96 9.12 -0.73
CA ASN A 354 -23.95 9.37 -2.18
C ASN A 354 -23.29 10.72 -2.47
N ASN A 355 -23.05 11.00 -3.75
CA ASN A 355 -22.39 12.22 -4.19
C ASN A 355 -23.20 13.48 -3.84
N THR A 356 -24.53 13.42 -3.98
CA THR A 356 -25.41 14.54 -3.63
C THR A 356 -25.26 14.93 -2.15
N ALA A 357 -25.28 13.94 -1.24
CA ALA A 357 -25.10 14.14 0.19
C ALA A 357 -23.68 14.62 0.52
N LEU A 358 -22.65 14.08 -0.15
CA LEU A 358 -21.26 14.50 0.03
C LEU A 358 -21.11 16.01 -0.23
N HIS A 359 -21.64 16.51 -1.35
CA HIS A 359 -21.58 17.93 -1.68
C HIS A 359 -22.41 18.80 -0.72
N ALA A 360 -23.56 18.31 -0.27
CA ALA A 360 -24.43 19.02 0.67
C ALA A 360 -23.91 19.03 2.12
N SER A 361 -23.00 18.12 2.48
CA SER A 361 -22.48 18.00 3.84
C SER A 361 -21.78 19.29 4.30
N PRO A 362 -21.80 19.64 5.59
CA PRO A 362 -21.14 20.85 6.09
C PRO A 362 -19.61 20.70 6.11
N ASN A 363 -18.89 21.82 5.96
CA ASN A 363 -17.42 21.83 6.00
C ASN A 363 -16.85 21.97 7.43
N ASN A 364 -17.68 22.32 8.42
CA ASN A 364 -17.22 22.64 9.79
C ASN A 364 -17.32 21.47 10.78
N THR A 365 -17.88 20.33 10.39
CA THR A 365 -17.93 19.09 11.19
C THR A 365 -16.89 18.08 10.69
N LYS A 366 -16.61 17.04 11.48
CA LYS A 366 -15.96 15.85 10.94
C LYS A 366 -16.89 15.21 9.89
N ALA A 367 -16.37 14.42 8.96
CA ALA A 367 -17.15 13.88 7.85
C ALA A 367 -16.80 12.41 7.56
N LEU A 368 -17.83 11.56 7.53
CA LEU A 368 -17.75 10.17 7.09
C LEU A 368 -18.61 10.01 5.83
N GLY A 369 -18.01 9.47 4.78
CA GLY A 369 -18.66 9.18 3.52
C GLY A 369 -18.38 7.75 3.10
N VAL A 370 -19.44 6.93 2.99
CA VAL A 370 -19.34 5.53 2.59
C VAL A 370 -20.35 5.32 1.48
N PHE A 371 -19.89 5.10 0.25
CA PHE A 371 -20.75 5.30 -0.94
C PHE A 371 -21.30 4.02 -1.55
N GLN A 372 -20.72 2.84 -1.24
CA GLN A 372 -21.28 1.54 -1.60
C GLN A 372 -20.63 0.38 -0.84
N THR A 373 -21.22 -0.81 -0.95
CA THR A 373 -20.61 -2.10 -0.60
C THR A 373 -19.46 -2.44 -1.55
N SER A 374 -18.39 -3.06 -1.06
CA SER A 374 -17.14 -3.34 -1.79
C SER A 374 -16.42 -2.07 -2.26
N ASN A 375 -15.43 -2.17 -3.16
CA ASN A 375 -14.71 -1.04 -3.76
C ASN A 375 -15.63 -0.18 -4.62
N LEU A 376 -15.36 1.13 -4.77
CA LEU A 376 -16.09 2.01 -5.71
C LEU A 376 -16.07 1.47 -7.13
N ALA A 377 -17.19 1.66 -7.86
CA ALA A 377 -17.26 1.37 -9.28
C ALA A 377 -16.25 2.25 -10.04
N THR A 378 -15.55 1.71 -11.03
CA THR A 378 -14.48 2.45 -11.73
C THR A 378 -15.00 3.68 -12.47
N TRP A 379 -14.12 4.61 -12.83
CA TRP A 379 -14.43 5.80 -13.62
C TRP A 379 -15.14 5.43 -14.92
N LEU A 380 -14.70 4.37 -15.60
CA LEU A 380 -15.36 3.87 -16.81
C LEU A 380 -16.81 3.45 -16.51
N ASP A 381 -17.06 2.76 -15.41
CA ASP A 381 -18.41 2.33 -15.04
C ASP A 381 -19.30 3.53 -14.63
N ARG A 382 -18.75 4.51 -13.91
CA ARG A 382 -19.49 5.73 -13.51
C ARG A 382 -19.80 6.67 -14.67
N ASN A 383 -18.97 6.71 -15.72
CA ASN A 383 -19.05 7.74 -16.77
C ASN A 383 -19.33 7.21 -18.18
N VAL A 384 -19.01 5.96 -18.48
CA VAL A 384 -19.11 5.39 -19.84
C VAL A 384 -20.11 4.22 -19.86
N TYR A 385 -19.98 3.29 -18.92
CA TYR A 385 -20.78 2.06 -18.85
C TYR A 385 -21.71 2.07 -17.63
N GLN A 386 -22.53 3.12 -17.50
CA GLN A 386 -23.40 3.36 -16.34
C GLN A 386 -24.42 2.23 -16.07
N SER A 387 -24.75 1.41 -17.06
CA SER A 387 -25.54 0.19 -16.86
C SER A 387 -24.89 -0.77 -15.86
N ASN A 388 -23.56 -0.71 -15.68
CA ASN A 388 -22.83 -1.53 -14.72
C ASN A 388 -23.11 -1.13 -13.26
N LEU A 389 -23.79 -0.01 -13.02
CA LEU A 389 -24.23 0.40 -11.68
C LEU A 389 -25.59 -0.20 -11.28
N GLN A 390 -26.32 -0.80 -12.22
CA GLN A 390 -27.67 -1.33 -12.01
C GLN A 390 -27.66 -2.80 -11.59
N ASN A 391 -28.69 -3.21 -10.86
CA ASN A 391 -28.91 -4.57 -10.35
C ASN A 391 -27.73 -5.10 -9.50
N LYS A 392 -27.21 -4.26 -8.60
CA LYS A 392 -26.07 -4.55 -7.72
C LYS A 392 -26.44 -4.70 -6.25
N THR A 393 -27.56 -4.13 -5.81
CA THR A 393 -28.03 -4.19 -4.42
C THR A 393 -26.98 -3.75 -3.39
N ASN A 394 -26.17 -2.75 -3.76
CA ASN A 394 -24.92 -2.36 -3.08
C ASN A 394 -24.99 -0.96 -2.43
N TYR A 395 -26.18 -0.37 -2.29
CA TYR A 395 -26.34 0.92 -1.62
C TYR A 395 -25.95 0.84 -0.13
N PRO A 396 -25.23 1.84 0.41
CA PRO A 396 -24.52 1.73 1.69
C PRO A 396 -25.38 1.72 2.96
N ASP A 397 -26.69 1.94 2.86
CA ASP A 397 -27.64 1.98 4.01
C ASP A 397 -28.29 0.62 4.31
N GLY A 398 -27.96 -0.43 3.55
CA GLY A 398 -28.52 -1.77 3.73
C GLY A 398 -29.93 -1.96 3.14
N SER A 399 -30.46 -0.97 2.40
CA SER A 399 -31.79 -1.04 1.78
C SER A 399 -31.89 -2.00 0.58
N GLY A 400 -30.76 -2.54 0.10
CA GLY A 400 -30.71 -3.39 -1.09
C GLY A 400 -30.94 -2.64 -2.41
N ARG A 401 -30.89 -1.29 -2.39
CA ARG A 401 -30.92 -0.47 -3.61
C ARG A 401 -29.57 -0.50 -4.33
N ASP A 402 -29.55 0.02 -5.56
CA ASP A 402 -28.32 0.22 -6.32
C ASP A 402 -27.66 1.57 -5.96
N ALA A 403 -26.33 1.57 -5.88
CA ALA A 403 -25.54 2.78 -5.69
C ALA A 403 -25.25 3.45 -7.05
N GLU A 404 -26.20 4.29 -7.51
CA GLU A 404 -26.08 4.98 -8.80
C GLU A 404 -25.49 6.40 -8.71
N ASP A 405 -25.67 7.09 -7.58
CA ASP A 405 -25.17 8.45 -7.32
C ASP A 405 -23.81 8.42 -6.59
N LEU A 406 -22.78 7.92 -7.26
CA LEU A 406 -21.44 7.74 -6.70
C LEU A 406 -20.53 8.95 -6.94
N PRO A 407 -19.77 9.44 -5.93
CA PRO A 407 -18.70 10.40 -6.17
C PRO A 407 -17.50 9.74 -6.86
N GLY A 408 -16.73 10.52 -7.61
CA GLY A 408 -15.39 10.12 -8.05
C GLY A 408 -14.32 10.43 -7.01
N LEU A 409 -13.08 10.01 -7.27
CA LEU A 409 -11.94 10.36 -6.41
C LEU A 409 -11.83 11.88 -6.26
N LYS A 410 -11.98 12.61 -7.37
CA LYS A 410 -11.94 14.08 -7.40
C LYS A 410 -12.94 14.72 -6.44
N ASP A 411 -14.18 14.28 -6.44
CA ASP A 411 -15.24 14.90 -5.63
C ASP A 411 -14.94 14.69 -4.14
N MET A 412 -14.52 13.48 -3.77
CA MET A 412 -14.13 13.14 -2.40
C MET A 412 -12.90 13.93 -1.94
N THR A 413 -11.84 14.00 -2.73
CA THR A 413 -10.61 14.73 -2.37
C THR A 413 -10.86 16.22 -2.20
N LEU A 414 -11.59 16.85 -3.14
CA LEU A 414 -11.90 18.28 -3.04
C LEU A 414 -12.76 18.59 -1.82
N LYS A 415 -13.72 17.71 -1.50
CA LYS A 415 -14.54 17.85 -0.31
C LYS A 415 -13.72 17.66 0.97
N ALA A 416 -12.79 16.71 1.00
CA ALA A 416 -11.91 16.50 2.13
C ALA A 416 -11.05 17.74 2.40
N ILE A 417 -10.50 18.36 1.36
CA ILE A 417 -9.75 19.62 1.46
C ILE A 417 -10.63 20.73 2.04
N ASP A 418 -11.90 20.83 1.62
CA ASP A 418 -12.83 21.83 2.15
C ASP A 418 -13.07 21.68 3.66
N VAL A 419 -13.31 20.46 4.12
CA VAL A 419 -13.52 20.15 5.54
C VAL A 419 -12.25 20.39 6.36
N LEU A 420 -11.11 19.83 5.91
CA LEU A 420 -9.84 19.94 6.59
C LEU A 420 -9.35 21.39 6.66
N ASN A 421 -9.46 22.14 5.57
CA ASN A 421 -9.08 23.55 5.55
C ASN A 421 -10.04 24.40 6.39
N ALA A 422 -11.34 24.15 6.39
CA ALA A 422 -12.27 24.91 7.24
C ALA A 422 -11.99 24.72 8.74
N ARG A 423 -11.59 23.50 9.16
CA ARG A 423 -11.42 23.13 10.57
C ARG A 423 -9.99 23.33 11.10
N HIS A 424 -8.98 23.09 10.27
CA HIS A 424 -7.59 22.93 10.74
C HIS A 424 -6.59 23.88 10.10
N ARG A 425 -7.02 24.90 9.33
CA ARG A 425 -6.13 25.86 8.61
C ARG A 425 -4.96 26.41 9.44
N LYS A 426 -5.17 26.61 10.74
CA LYS A 426 -4.16 27.19 11.63
C LYS A 426 -2.98 26.24 11.86
N ASP A 427 -3.28 24.99 12.22
CA ASP A 427 -2.28 23.99 12.59
C ASP A 427 -1.90 23.08 11.41
N GLY A 428 -2.64 23.16 10.30
CA GLY A 428 -2.45 22.42 9.07
C GLY A 428 -3.18 21.07 9.05
N TRP A 429 -3.07 20.36 7.94
CA TRP A 429 -3.72 19.06 7.76
C TRP A 429 -2.89 18.10 6.90
N PHE A 430 -3.07 16.81 7.15
CA PHE A 430 -2.52 15.72 6.34
C PHE A 430 -3.69 15.00 5.66
N LEU A 431 -3.62 14.85 4.35
CA LEU A 431 -4.62 14.13 3.56
C LEU A 431 -3.95 13.05 2.75
N MET A 432 -4.41 11.81 2.89
CA MET A 432 -4.11 10.75 1.93
C MET A 432 -5.30 10.55 1.00
N SER A 433 -5.02 10.45 -0.29
CA SER A 433 -6.02 10.28 -1.34
C SER A 433 -5.60 9.18 -2.32
N GLU A 434 -6.31 8.06 -2.32
CA GLU A 434 -5.93 6.85 -3.04
C GLU A 434 -6.83 6.56 -4.26
N ALA A 435 -6.19 6.32 -5.41
CA ALA A 435 -6.81 5.75 -6.61
C ALA A 435 -6.59 4.22 -6.63
N ALA A 436 -7.32 3.50 -5.78
CA ALA A 436 -7.06 2.09 -5.46
C ALA A 436 -7.36 1.14 -6.63
N SER A 437 -8.33 1.49 -7.48
CA SER A 437 -8.72 0.61 -8.59
C SER A 437 -7.71 0.59 -9.74
N ILE A 438 -6.63 1.38 -9.71
CA ILE A 438 -5.50 1.17 -10.64
C ILE A 438 -4.97 -0.27 -10.45
N ASP A 439 -4.63 -0.63 -9.21
CA ASP A 439 -4.17 -1.96 -8.80
C ASP A 439 -5.24 -3.04 -9.01
N LYS A 440 -6.45 -2.84 -8.45
CA LYS A 440 -7.50 -3.87 -8.51
C LYS A 440 -7.81 -4.29 -9.95
N GLN A 441 -7.81 -3.32 -10.87
CA GLN A 441 -8.08 -3.61 -12.27
C GLN A 441 -6.86 -4.22 -12.99
N MET A 442 -5.62 -3.88 -12.58
CA MET A 442 -4.41 -4.56 -13.05
C MET A 442 -4.36 -6.03 -12.64
N HIS A 443 -4.74 -6.37 -11.40
CA HIS A 443 -4.93 -7.76 -10.97
C HIS A 443 -5.95 -8.50 -11.85
N SER A 444 -7.10 -7.88 -12.12
CA SER A 444 -8.12 -8.46 -13.00
C SER A 444 -7.74 -8.52 -14.49
N LEU A 445 -6.60 -7.92 -14.87
CA LEU A 445 -6.11 -7.79 -16.24
C LEU A 445 -7.02 -6.90 -17.12
N ASP A 446 -7.81 -6.02 -16.49
CA ASP A 446 -8.65 -5.00 -17.12
C ASP A 446 -7.89 -3.67 -17.20
N TYR A 447 -6.97 -3.60 -18.16
CA TYR A 447 -6.05 -2.47 -18.30
C TYR A 447 -6.77 -1.18 -18.66
N ASP A 448 -7.86 -1.23 -19.42
CA ASP A 448 -8.61 -0.03 -19.82
C ASP A 448 -9.24 0.65 -18.60
N ARG A 449 -9.84 -0.11 -17.68
CA ARG A 449 -10.35 0.44 -16.41
C ARG A 449 -9.23 0.96 -15.52
N SER A 450 -8.12 0.23 -15.39
CA SER A 450 -6.97 0.68 -14.61
C SER A 450 -6.40 2.01 -15.13
N LEU A 451 -6.20 2.14 -16.44
CA LEU A 451 -5.72 3.38 -17.05
C LEU A 451 -6.75 4.51 -16.93
N GLY A 452 -8.05 4.19 -16.92
CA GLY A 452 -9.12 5.15 -16.61
C GLY A 452 -9.04 5.71 -15.19
N GLU A 453 -8.79 4.87 -14.19
CA GLU A 453 -8.55 5.30 -12.81
C GLU A 453 -7.30 6.18 -12.70
N LEU A 454 -6.24 5.85 -13.44
CA LEU A 454 -5.03 6.69 -13.49
C LEU A 454 -5.28 8.07 -14.11
N LEU A 455 -6.14 8.16 -15.12
CA LEU A 455 -6.56 9.46 -15.66
C LEU A 455 -7.46 10.23 -14.68
N GLU A 456 -8.29 9.55 -13.89
CA GLU A 456 -9.04 10.20 -12.81
C GLU A 456 -8.10 10.73 -11.71
N LEU A 457 -7.04 9.99 -11.36
CA LEU A 457 -6.01 10.46 -10.45
C LEU A 457 -5.34 11.74 -10.99
N ASP A 458 -4.94 11.77 -12.26
CA ASP A 458 -4.34 12.96 -12.89
C ASP A 458 -5.28 14.18 -12.84
N ASP A 459 -6.57 13.99 -13.17
CA ASP A 459 -7.59 15.05 -13.10
C ASP A 459 -7.84 15.52 -11.66
N THR A 460 -7.81 14.59 -10.69
CA THR A 460 -7.94 14.90 -9.26
C THR A 460 -6.77 15.76 -8.78
N VAL A 461 -5.54 15.43 -9.16
CA VAL A 461 -4.34 16.22 -8.81
C VAL A 461 -4.44 17.62 -9.41
N ARG A 462 -4.89 17.74 -10.67
CA ARG A 462 -5.12 19.03 -11.33
C ARG A 462 -6.12 19.90 -10.59
N ALA A 463 -7.30 19.34 -10.30
CA ALA A 463 -8.36 20.04 -9.59
C ALA A 463 -7.94 20.42 -8.16
N THR A 464 -7.13 19.58 -7.50
CA THR A 464 -6.57 19.87 -6.18
C THR A 464 -5.63 21.06 -6.19
N ILE A 465 -4.72 21.14 -7.16
CA ILE A 465 -3.83 22.30 -7.32
C ILE A 465 -4.65 23.58 -7.55
N GLU A 466 -5.69 23.51 -8.37
CA GLU A 466 -6.60 24.65 -8.61
C GLU A 466 -7.35 25.06 -7.33
N LYS A 467 -7.87 24.10 -6.58
CA LYS A 467 -8.54 24.31 -5.29
C LYS A 467 -7.61 24.97 -4.27
N LEU A 468 -6.39 24.47 -4.12
CA LEU A 468 -5.40 25.02 -3.19
C LEU A 468 -4.97 26.44 -3.58
N LYS A 469 -4.88 26.75 -4.88
CA LYS A 469 -4.68 28.14 -5.36
C LYS A 469 -5.85 29.03 -4.95
N ALA A 470 -7.08 28.59 -5.20
CA ALA A 470 -8.29 29.36 -4.86
C ALA A 470 -8.42 29.62 -3.34
N LEU A 471 -7.97 28.67 -2.50
CA LEU A 471 -7.96 28.81 -1.04
C LEU A 471 -6.76 29.61 -0.51
N GLY A 472 -5.80 29.97 -1.35
CA GLY A 472 -4.53 30.58 -0.92
C GLY A 472 -3.74 29.66 0.01
N GLN A 473 -3.75 28.35 -0.28
CA GLN A 473 -3.07 27.32 0.52
C GLN A 473 -1.98 26.58 -0.27
N LEU A 474 -1.86 26.80 -1.60
CA LEU A 474 -0.87 26.07 -2.41
C LEU A 474 0.57 26.24 -1.90
N ASP A 475 0.99 27.45 -1.53
CA ASP A 475 2.35 27.72 -1.06
C ASP A 475 2.63 27.16 0.35
N ASP A 476 1.58 26.79 1.09
CA ASP A 476 1.65 26.17 2.41
C ASP A 476 1.51 24.62 2.34
N THR A 477 1.28 24.05 1.15
CA THR A 477 0.96 22.63 0.96
C THR A 477 2.04 21.92 0.15
N LEU A 478 2.60 20.84 0.70
CA LEU A 478 3.39 19.86 -0.04
C LEU A 478 2.45 18.85 -0.69
N ILE A 479 2.52 18.72 -2.02
CA ILE A 479 1.76 17.77 -2.83
C ILE A 479 2.71 16.69 -3.30
N ILE A 480 2.39 15.43 -3.00
CA ILE A 480 3.15 14.25 -3.42
C ILE A 480 2.19 13.32 -4.18
N VAL A 481 2.64 12.77 -5.31
CA VAL A 481 1.94 11.70 -6.03
C VAL A 481 2.91 10.54 -6.20
N THR A 482 2.53 9.36 -5.72
CA THR A 482 3.34 8.13 -5.89
C THR A 482 2.44 6.89 -5.89
N ALA A 483 3.04 5.71 -5.83
CA ALA A 483 2.38 4.42 -5.65
C ALA A 483 2.97 3.69 -4.44
N ASP A 484 2.28 2.67 -3.97
CA ASP A 484 2.75 1.73 -2.95
C ASP A 484 3.62 0.61 -3.57
N HIS A 485 3.26 0.11 -4.74
CA HIS A 485 4.02 -0.89 -5.50
C HIS A 485 3.78 -0.73 -7.00
N GLY A 486 4.43 -1.58 -7.80
CA GLY A 486 4.24 -1.60 -9.25
C GLY A 486 3.66 -2.93 -9.74
N HIS A 487 3.02 -2.90 -10.90
CA HIS A 487 2.79 -4.10 -11.71
C HIS A 487 3.74 -4.15 -12.90
N GLY A 488 4.07 -5.35 -13.36
CA GLY A 488 4.90 -5.59 -14.52
C GLY A 488 4.20 -5.33 -15.86
N PHE A 489 3.48 -4.21 -15.97
CA PHE A 489 2.69 -3.77 -17.13
C PHE A 489 3.56 -3.04 -18.18
N ASP A 490 3.32 -3.32 -19.47
CA ASP A 490 3.90 -2.57 -20.58
C ASP A 490 3.00 -2.58 -21.84
N VAL A 491 3.34 -1.74 -22.81
CA VAL A 491 2.73 -1.63 -24.14
C VAL A 491 3.79 -1.88 -25.20
N THR A 492 3.59 -2.90 -26.04
CA THR A 492 4.60 -3.34 -27.03
C THR A 492 4.18 -3.15 -28.48
N GLY A 493 3.01 -2.57 -28.72
CA GLY A 493 2.49 -2.31 -30.07
C GLY A 493 1.01 -1.95 -30.06
N SER A 494 0.32 -2.23 -31.16
CA SER A 494 -1.13 -2.07 -31.30
C SER A 494 -1.81 -3.37 -31.72
N VAL A 495 -3.12 -3.47 -31.53
CA VAL A 495 -3.93 -4.60 -32.04
C VAL A 495 -5.07 -4.09 -32.93
N ASP A 496 -5.18 -4.63 -34.16
CA ASP A 496 -6.34 -4.43 -35.04
C ASP A 496 -7.49 -5.37 -34.60
N THR A 497 -8.40 -4.86 -33.78
CA THR A 497 -9.47 -5.66 -33.15
C THR A 497 -10.49 -6.19 -34.17
N GLU A 498 -10.74 -5.47 -35.27
CA GLU A 498 -11.60 -5.95 -36.36
C GLU A 498 -10.96 -7.14 -37.08
N TYR A 499 -9.67 -7.06 -37.39
CA TYR A 499 -8.94 -8.18 -38.00
C TYR A 499 -8.89 -9.39 -37.07
N LEU A 500 -8.62 -9.18 -35.76
CA LEU A 500 -8.61 -10.23 -34.74
C LEU A 500 -9.95 -10.98 -34.69
N ASN A 501 -11.06 -10.25 -34.67
CA ASN A 501 -12.41 -10.81 -34.59
C ASN A 501 -12.81 -11.55 -35.87
N ALA A 502 -12.27 -11.18 -37.03
CA ALA A 502 -12.51 -11.86 -38.30
C ALA A 502 -11.80 -13.23 -38.43
N GLN A 503 -10.80 -13.54 -37.59
CA GLN A 503 -10.10 -14.83 -37.64
C GLN A 503 -10.77 -15.89 -36.76
N SER A 504 -10.83 -17.13 -37.25
CA SER A 504 -11.34 -18.28 -36.49
C SER A 504 -10.27 -18.98 -35.64
N GLU A 505 -9.02 -19.00 -36.10
CA GLU A 505 -7.92 -19.73 -35.46
C GLU A 505 -7.07 -18.82 -34.55
N ASP A 506 -6.77 -19.27 -33.33
CA ASP A 506 -5.94 -18.55 -32.35
C ASP A 506 -4.60 -18.09 -32.92
N ARG A 507 -3.95 -18.93 -33.74
CA ARG A 507 -2.67 -18.57 -34.36
C ARG A 507 -2.81 -17.46 -35.41
N GLN A 508 -3.93 -17.38 -36.12
CA GLN A 508 -4.19 -16.31 -37.09
C GLN A 508 -4.58 -15.01 -36.40
N LYS A 509 -5.30 -15.07 -35.27
CA LYS A 509 -5.65 -13.89 -34.45
C LYS A 509 -4.43 -13.06 -34.06
N ARG A 510 -3.28 -13.70 -33.77
CA ARG A 510 -2.02 -13.02 -33.43
C ARG A 510 -1.47 -12.12 -34.54
N ARG A 511 -1.89 -12.29 -35.81
CA ARG A 511 -1.51 -11.39 -36.91
C ARG A 511 -2.18 -10.01 -36.83
N ALA A 512 -3.16 -9.83 -35.94
CA ALA A 512 -3.72 -8.52 -35.62
C ALA A 512 -2.74 -7.62 -34.86
N ILE A 513 -1.69 -8.20 -34.26
CA ILE A 513 -0.72 -7.47 -33.44
C ILE A 513 0.31 -6.80 -34.37
N GLY A 514 0.33 -5.47 -34.36
CA GLY A 514 1.28 -4.64 -35.07
C GLY A 514 2.41 -4.17 -34.15
N VAL A 515 3.65 -4.51 -34.50
CA VAL A 515 4.86 -4.08 -33.79
C VAL A 515 5.67 -3.08 -34.62
N TYR A 516 6.54 -2.29 -33.98
CA TYR A 516 7.39 -1.30 -34.65
C TYR A 516 6.59 -0.38 -35.60
N GLU A 517 6.93 -0.33 -36.90
CA GLU A 517 6.23 0.47 -37.91
C GLU A 517 4.73 0.11 -38.04
N GLN A 518 4.36 -1.13 -37.73
CA GLN A 518 2.99 -1.64 -37.84
C GLN A 518 2.13 -1.28 -36.62
N SER A 519 2.74 -0.74 -35.54
CA SER A 519 1.99 -0.26 -34.37
C SER A 519 1.15 1.00 -34.66
N GLY A 520 1.43 1.69 -35.76
CA GLY A 520 0.63 2.81 -36.23
C GLY A 520 0.57 4.00 -35.26
N LEU A 521 -0.56 4.70 -35.28
CA LEU A 521 -0.82 5.87 -34.43
C LEU A 521 -2.02 5.58 -33.50
N SER A 522 -1.98 6.14 -32.29
CA SER A 522 -3.08 6.06 -31.33
C SER A 522 -4.40 6.57 -31.94
N GLN A 523 -5.45 5.76 -31.86
CA GLN A 523 -6.79 6.10 -32.34
C GLN A 523 -7.74 6.56 -31.23
N TYR A 524 -7.31 6.51 -29.96
CA TYR A 524 -8.11 6.89 -28.80
C TYR A 524 -8.57 8.36 -28.82
N THR A 525 -7.81 9.23 -29.51
CA THR A 525 -8.10 10.69 -29.61
C THR A 525 -8.73 11.10 -30.94
N VAL A 526 -9.05 10.15 -31.82
CA VAL A 526 -9.70 10.41 -33.11
C VAL A 526 -11.22 10.51 -32.90
N ALA A 527 -11.78 11.69 -33.16
CA ALA A 527 -13.21 11.91 -33.04
C ALA A 527 -13.99 11.37 -34.26
N GLY A 528 -15.14 10.75 -34.00
CA GLY A 528 -16.15 10.30 -34.96
C GLY A 528 -17.56 10.79 -34.56
N ALA A 529 -18.59 10.35 -35.29
CA ALA A 529 -19.98 10.83 -35.11
C ALA A 529 -20.56 10.55 -33.71
N ASN A 530 -20.12 9.49 -33.04
CA ASN A 530 -20.58 9.05 -31.71
C ASN A 530 -19.51 9.27 -30.60
N THR A 531 -18.54 10.15 -30.83
CA THR A 531 -17.48 10.42 -29.85
C THR A 531 -18.01 11.08 -28.60
N LEU A 532 -17.52 10.62 -27.44
CA LEU A 532 -17.77 11.26 -26.16
C LEU A 532 -17.21 12.69 -26.24
N ARG A 533 -18.11 13.67 -26.26
CA ARG A 533 -17.75 15.09 -26.29
C ARG A 533 -17.61 15.58 -24.86
N TYR A 534 -16.38 15.55 -24.37
CA TYR A 534 -16.06 16.29 -23.17
C TYR A 534 -15.59 17.71 -23.55
N SER A 535 -15.70 18.68 -22.65
CA SER A 535 -15.34 20.09 -22.89
C SER A 535 -13.90 20.27 -23.40
N GLU A 536 -13.61 21.30 -24.21
CA GLU A 536 -12.23 21.58 -24.66
C GLU A 536 -11.23 21.55 -23.48
N GLY A 537 -10.16 20.74 -23.62
CA GLY A 537 -9.17 20.52 -22.56
C GLY A 537 -9.27 19.19 -21.80
N VAL A 538 -10.10 18.24 -22.25
CA VAL A 538 -10.23 16.94 -21.58
C VAL A 538 -8.96 16.11 -21.53
N HIS A 539 -8.70 15.59 -20.34
CA HIS A 539 -7.63 14.64 -19.98
C HIS A 539 -8.09 13.17 -20.11
N PHE A 540 -9.05 12.88 -20.99
CA PHE A 540 -9.61 11.54 -21.24
C PHE A 540 -9.73 11.27 -22.74
N PRO A 541 -9.70 9.99 -23.19
CA PRO A 541 -9.79 9.65 -24.61
C PRO A 541 -11.16 10.01 -25.21
N ALA A 542 -11.19 10.26 -26.52
CA ALA A 542 -12.42 10.48 -27.29
C ALA A 542 -13.29 9.21 -27.41
N ARG A 543 -12.65 8.04 -27.35
CA ARG A 543 -13.29 6.72 -27.31
C ARG A 543 -12.41 5.72 -26.57
N TRP A 544 -13.02 4.73 -25.93
CA TRP A 544 -12.32 3.66 -25.21
C TRP A 544 -12.10 2.41 -26.05
N ASP A 545 -12.87 2.23 -27.12
CA ASP A 545 -12.91 1.02 -27.95
C ASP A 545 -12.45 1.24 -29.41
N PRO A 546 -11.28 1.85 -29.67
CA PRO A 546 -10.81 2.05 -31.03
C PRO A 546 -10.55 0.72 -31.75
N ARG A 547 -10.56 0.74 -33.09
CA ARG A 547 -10.16 -0.42 -33.90
C ARG A 547 -8.72 -0.82 -33.62
N TYR A 548 -7.81 0.16 -33.60
CA TYR A 548 -6.41 -0.04 -33.23
C TYR A 548 -6.20 0.35 -31.77
N THR A 549 -6.19 -0.66 -30.90
CA THR A 549 -6.04 -0.59 -29.43
C THR A 549 -4.58 -0.86 -29.03
N LEU A 550 -4.24 -0.73 -27.75
CA LEU A 550 -2.92 -1.07 -27.23
C LEU A 550 -2.69 -2.59 -27.23
N HIS A 551 -1.51 -3.02 -27.67
CA HIS A 551 -1.00 -4.35 -27.33
C HIS A 551 -0.32 -4.26 -25.96
N SER A 552 -1.15 -4.32 -24.92
CA SER A 552 -0.75 -4.14 -23.53
C SER A 552 -0.84 -5.43 -22.72
N GLY A 553 -0.01 -5.56 -21.69
CA GLY A 553 -0.10 -6.69 -20.77
C GLY A 553 0.84 -6.62 -19.59
N THR A 554 0.50 -7.32 -18.52
CA THR A 554 1.44 -7.68 -17.46
C THR A 554 2.30 -8.88 -17.87
N VAL A 555 3.47 -9.05 -17.25
CA VAL A 555 4.34 -10.24 -17.44
C VAL A 555 3.94 -11.45 -16.58
N ALA A 556 3.23 -11.21 -15.48
CA ALA A 556 2.75 -12.22 -14.54
C ALA A 556 1.22 -12.26 -14.57
N PHE A 557 0.66 -13.38 -15.02
CA PHE A 557 -0.79 -13.56 -15.20
C PHE A 557 -1.17 -15.06 -15.21
N PRO A 558 -2.43 -15.40 -14.87
CA PRO A 558 -2.97 -16.75 -15.02
C PRO A 558 -3.28 -17.07 -16.48
N ASP A 559 -3.60 -18.34 -16.78
CA ASP A 559 -4.21 -18.70 -18.06
C ASP A 559 -5.43 -17.79 -18.35
N ARG A 560 -5.48 -17.19 -19.55
CA ARG A 560 -6.57 -16.28 -19.92
C ARG A 560 -6.90 -16.31 -21.41
N ARG A 561 -8.08 -15.82 -21.78
CA ARG A 561 -8.36 -15.42 -23.17
C ARG A 561 -8.10 -13.93 -23.32
N GLU A 562 -7.66 -13.49 -24.49
CA GLU A 562 -7.36 -12.07 -24.74
C GLU A 562 -7.85 -11.62 -26.11
N ASN A 563 -8.58 -10.51 -26.14
CA ASN A 563 -9.04 -9.85 -27.36
C ASN A 563 -8.65 -8.36 -27.44
N TYR A 564 -8.02 -7.80 -26.40
CA TYR A 564 -7.57 -6.41 -26.29
C TYR A 564 -8.69 -5.37 -26.41
N GLN A 565 -9.94 -5.78 -26.17
CA GLN A 565 -11.10 -4.91 -26.25
C GLN A 565 -11.61 -4.58 -24.84
N VAL A 566 -12.13 -3.36 -24.67
CA VAL A 566 -12.78 -2.96 -23.42
C VAL A 566 -13.96 -3.87 -23.10
N HIS A 567 -14.03 -4.33 -21.85
CA HIS A 567 -15.14 -5.13 -21.36
C HIS A 567 -16.32 -4.24 -20.92
N ALA A 568 -17.27 -3.99 -21.82
CA ALA A 568 -18.39 -3.07 -21.58
C ALA A 568 -19.31 -3.49 -20.41
N SER A 569 -19.45 -4.79 -20.15
CA SER A 569 -20.38 -5.34 -19.15
C SER A 569 -19.82 -5.44 -17.71
N GLY A 570 -18.65 -4.86 -17.46
CA GLY A 570 -17.99 -4.85 -16.15
C GLY A 570 -16.53 -5.30 -16.21
N PRO A 571 -15.85 -5.36 -15.05
CA PRO A 571 -14.47 -5.84 -14.94
C PRO A 571 -14.27 -7.25 -15.49
N ARG A 572 -13.03 -7.52 -15.91
CA ARG A 572 -12.64 -8.85 -16.39
C ARG A 572 -12.65 -9.91 -15.30
N THR A 573 -12.83 -11.15 -15.70
CA THR A 573 -12.62 -12.33 -14.85
C THR A 573 -11.77 -13.33 -15.63
N PRO A 574 -10.43 -13.13 -15.66
CA PRO A 574 -9.55 -13.80 -16.62
C PRO A 574 -9.49 -15.32 -16.43
N ALA A 575 -9.56 -15.77 -15.17
CA ALA A 575 -9.51 -17.19 -14.82
C ALA A 575 -10.67 -17.59 -13.88
N THR A 576 -11.05 -18.86 -13.91
CA THR A 576 -12.10 -19.47 -13.08
C THR A 576 -11.68 -20.88 -12.66
N GLY A 577 -12.08 -21.32 -11.47
CA GLY A 577 -11.65 -22.62 -10.94
C GLY A 577 -11.89 -22.77 -9.45
N SER A 578 -10.99 -23.50 -8.78
CA SER A 578 -10.95 -23.68 -7.33
C SER A 578 -9.69 -23.05 -6.75
N LYS A 579 -9.61 -22.94 -5.42
CA LYS A 579 -8.45 -22.37 -4.71
C LYS A 579 -7.10 -23.02 -5.03
N THR A 580 -7.09 -24.24 -5.56
CA THR A 580 -5.86 -24.98 -5.88
C THR A 580 -5.60 -25.09 -7.38
N ASN A 581 -6.55 -24.65 -8.23
CA ASN A 581 -6.46 -24.87 -9.66
C ASN A 581 -7.43 -23.95 -10.45
N TYR A 582 -6.86 -23.01 -11.19
CA TYR A 582 -7.55 -22.06 -12.06
C TYR A 582 -7.19 -22.28 -13.52
N TYR A 583 -8.16 -21.99 -14.38
CA TYR A 583 -8.05 -22.10 -15.83
C TYR A 583 -8.58 -20.84 -16.49
N ALA A 584 -8.19 -20.60 -17.75
CA ALA A 584 -8.75 -19.52 -18.55
C ALA A 584 -10.28 -19.58 -18.56
N ASN A 585 -10.92 -18.48 -18.19
CA ASN A 585 -12.36 -18.37 -18.22
C ASN A 585 -12.86 -18.24 -19.66
N TYR A 586 -13.54 -19.27 -20.17
CA TYR A 586 -14.05 -19.29 -21.55
C TYR A 586 -15.14 -18.24 -21.83
N LYS A 587 -15.76 -17.68 -20.77
CA LYS A 587 -16.73 -16.59 -20.88
C LYS A 587 -16.07 -15.21 -20.92
N ASP A 588 -14.80 -15.12 -20.49
CA ASP A 588 -14.01 -13.89 -20.59
C ASP A 588 -13.41 -13.78 -22.00
N ALA A 589 -13.45 -12.56 -22.57
CA ALA A 589 -12.88 -12.26 -23.88
C ALA A 589 -13.21 -13.33 -24.95
N VAL A 590 -14.50 -13.65 -25.13
CA VAL A 590 -14.99 -14.78 -25.98
C VAL A 590 -14.45 -14.73 -27.42
N THR A 591 -14.21 -13.54 -27.96
CA THR A 591 -13.64 -13.37 -29.32
C THR A 591 -12.12 -13.50 -29.38
N GLY A 592 -11.46 -13.61 -28.23
CA GLY A 592 -10.02 -13.66 -28.08
C GLY A 592 -9.39 -14.99 -28.45
N PHE A 593 -8.11 -15.14 -28.08
CA PHE A 593 -7.34 -16.38 -28.18
C PHE A 593 -6.73 -16.74 -26.81
N LEU A 594 -6.38 -18.01 -26.62
CA LEU A 594 -5.77 -18.46 -25.36
C LEU A 594 -4.32 -17.96 -25.24
N ILE A 595 -4.00 -17.43 -24.06
CA ILE A 595 -2.64 -17.13 -23.61
C ILE A 595 -2.39 -17.94 -22.34
N ASN A 596 -1.40 -18.82 -22.38
CA ASN A 596 -1.00 -19.60 -21.20
C ASN A 596 -0.28 -18.68 -20.21
N GLY A 597 -0.65 -18.83 -18.94
CA GLY A 597 -0.15 -18.05 -17.81
C GLY A 597 1.30 -18.36 -17.48
N THR A 598 1.88 -17.46 -16.70
CA THR A 598 3.24 -17.55 -16.15
C THR A 598 3.26 -17.73 -14.64
N LEU A 599 2.08 -17.68 -14.01
CA LEU A 599 1.89 -17.88 -12.59
C LEU A 599 1.60 -19.35 -12.23
N PRO A 600 1.78 -19.72 -10.96
CA PRO A 600 1.26 -20.96 -10.41
C PRO A 600 -0.23 -21.17 -10.71
N VAL A 601 -0.66 -22.42 -10.80
CA VAL A 601 -2.04 -22.78 -11.21
C VAL A 601 -3.10 -22.41 -10.19
N ASP A 602 -2.73 -22.07 -8.96
CA ASP A 602 -3.61 -21.57 -7.91
C ASP A 602 -3.80 -20.04 -7.95
N ALA A 603 -3.06 -19.33 -8.82
CA ALA A 603 -3.28 -17.91 -9.08
C ALA A 603 -4.41 -17.69 -10.09
N SER A 604 -5.36 -16.82 -9.75
CA SER A 604 -6.51 -16.49 -10.62
C SER A 604 -6.43 -15.11 -11.27
N GLN A 605 -5.39 -14.34 -10.94
CA GLN A 605 -5.23 -12.92 -11.29
C GLN A 605 -3.74 -12.56 -11.43
N GLY A 606 -3.44 -11.37 -11.97
CA GLY A 606 -2.08 -10.82 -11.99
C GLY A 606 -1.50 -10.61 -10.59
N VAL A 607 -0.23 -10.24 -10.49
CA VAL A 607 0.47 -9.96 -9.22
C VAL A 607 1.38 -8.74 -9.35
N HIS A 608 1.81 -8.20 -8.22
CA HIS A 608 2.76 -7.08 -8.14
C HIS A 608 4.14 -7.45 -8.72
N SER A 609 4.98 -6.44 -8.93
CA SER A 609 6.35 -6.54 -9.41
C SER A 609 7.33 -5.66 -8.61
N LEU A 610 8.63 -5.95 -8.72
CA LEU A 610 9.74 -5.20 -8.10
C LEU A 610 10.00 -3.84 -8.78
N THR A 611 9.07 -3.35 -9.59
CA THR A 611 9.30 -2.12 -10.37
C THR A 611 9.35 -0.93 -9.44
N ASP A 612 10.45 -0.17 -9.46
CA ASP A 612 10.52 1.13 -8.78
C ASP A 612 9.40 2.04 -9.30
N VAL A 613 8.73 2.74 -8.39
CA VAL A 613 7.57 3.57 -8.73
C VAL A 613 7.91 5.06 -8.68
N PRO A 614 7.31 5.88 -9.56
CA PRO A 614 7.62 7.30 -9.64
C PRO A 614 7.09 8.07 -8.42
N VAL A 615 7.78 9.15 -8.07
CA VAL A 615 7.37 10.11 -7.04
C VAL A 615 7.39 11.50 -7.65
N PHE A 616 6.23 12.15 -7.72
CA PHE A 616 6.09 13.52 -8.19
C PHE A 616 5.88 14.43 -6.97
N ALA A 617 6.64 15.51 -6.84
CA ALA A 617 6.49 16.46 -5.74
C ALA A 617 6.40 17.93 -6.19
N GLN A 618 5.50 18.69 -5.56
CA GLN A 618 5.34 20.13 -5.76
C GLN A 618 5.05 20.83 -4.41
N GLY A 619 5.65 22.01 -4.21
CA GLY A 619 5.41 22.84 -3.04
C GLY A 619 6.64 22.92 -2.11
N PRO A 620 6.46 23.28 -0.83
CA PRO A 620 7.55 23.33 0.12
C PRO A 620 8.28 21.99 0.21
N CYS A 621 9.62 22.01 0.23
CA CYS A 621 10.47 20.82 0.33
C CYS A 621 10.43 19.86 -0.87
N GLN A 622 9.82 20.25 -2.00
CA GLN A 622 9.76 19.41 -3.20
C GLN A 622 11.12 18.86 -3.63
N GLU A 623 12.21 19.60 -3.38
CA GLU A 623 13.57 19.20 -3.74
C GLU A 623 14.07 17.93 -3.03
N LEU A 624 13.44 17.53 -1.91
CA LEU A 624 13.79 16.31 -1.18
C LEU A 624 13.35 15.02 -1.91
N PHE A 625 12.44 15.14 -2.89
CA PHE A 625 11.84 14.01 -3.60
C PHE A 625 12.48 13.74 -4.96
N GLY A 626 13.65 14.33 -5.25
CA GLY A 626 14.40 14.05 -6.47
C GLY A 626 15.38 12.89 -6.29
N GLY A 627 15.54 12.06 -7.32
CA GLY A 627 16.50 10.94 -7.32
C GLY A 627 15.83 9.58 -7.09
N VAL A 628 16.64 8.58 -6.68
CA VAL A 628 16.18 7.22 -6.39
C VAL A 628 16.49 6.92 -4.93
N TYR A 629 15.48 6.49 -4.17
CA TYR A 629 15.57 6.31 -2.72
C TYR A 629 14.63 5.21 -2.22
N ASN A 630 14.64 4.89 -0.93
CA ASN A 630 13.79 3.86 -0.35
C ASN A 630 12.38 4.41 -0.06
N SER A 631 11.32 3.59 -0.12
CA SER A 631 9.96 4.02 0.24
C SER A 631 9.86 4.68 1.62
N ILE A 632 10.68 4.26 2.60
CA ILE A 632 10.72 4.88 3.93
C ILE A 632 11.16 6.36 3.90
N ASP A 633 11.92 6.77 2.89
CA ASP A 633 12.41 8.14 2.76
C ASP A 633 11.26 9.12 2.48
N ILE A 634 10.14 8.66 1.92
CA ILE A 634 8.93 9.49 1.74
C ILE A 634 8.41 9.95 3.10
N PHE A 635 8.33 9.06 4.10
CA PHE A 635 7.97 9.43 5.46
C PHE A 635 8.91 10.49 6.03
N PHE A 636 10.23 10.26 5.94
CA PHE A 636 11.21 11.18 6.51
C PHE A 636 11.20 12.54 5.82
N ASN A 637 11.02 12.59 4.50
CA ASN A 637 10.89 13.83 3.75
C ASN A 637 9.63 14.61 4.14
N MET A 638 8.49 13.92 4.32
CA MET A 638 7.26 14.54 4.83
C MET A 638 7.46 15.05 6.27
N ALA A 639 8.06 14.24 7.13
CA ALA A 639 8.31 14.58 8.53
C ALA A 639 9.26 15.77 8.68
N GLU A 640 10.31 15.86 7.86
CA GLU A 640 11.18 17.03 7.78
C GLU A 640 10.39 18.27 7.35
N CYS A 641 9.57 18.16 6.30
CA CYS A 641 8.83 19.31 5.79
C CYS A 641 7.79 19.85 6.79
N LEU A 642 7.16 18.95 7.55
CA LEU A 642 6.23 19.27 8.63
C LEU A 642 6.94 19.67 9.95
N GLY A 643 8.27 19.54 10.03
CA GLY A 643 9.05 19.84 11.23
C GLY A 643 8.69 18.94 12.42
N LEU A 644 8.51 17.64 12.19
CA LEU A 644 8.03 16.70 13.20
C LEU A 644 9.11 16.24 14.18
N ALA A 645 10.39 16.34 13.80
CA ALA A 645 11.50 15.88 14.63
C ALA A 645 11.52 16.55 16.02
N GLN A 646 11.56 15.73 17.06
CA GLN A 646 11.65 16.15 18.45
C GLN A 646 12.95 15.63 19.07
N THR A 647 13.93 16.53 19.26
CA THR A 647 15.25 16.11 19.76
C THR A 647 15.44 16.20 21.27
N LYS A 648 14.36 16.37 22.03
CA LYS A 648 14.38 16.44 23.50
C LYS A 648 13.14 15.77 24.06
N LYS A 649 13.32 14.90 25.06
CA LYS A 649 12.22 14.31 25.83
C LYS A 649 11.34 15.43 26.40
N PRO A 650 10.01 15.40 26.21
CA PRO A 650 9.12 16.36 26.86
C PRO A 650 9.37 16.33 28.37
N LYS A 651 9.44 17.50 29.01
CA LYS A 651 9.51 17.58 30.48
C LYS A 651 8.13 17.26 31.04
N GLY A 652 7.95 16.06 31.60
CA GLY A 652 6.79 15.67 32.40
C GLY A 652 5.45 15.72 31.66
N LYS A 653 4.90 14.56 31.32
CA LYS A 653 3.47 14.32 31.41
C LYS A 653 3.27 13.10 32.27
#